data_AF-A0A7C7IFQ0-F1
#
_entry.id   AF-A0A7C7IFQ0-F1
#
_cell.length_a   1.000
_cell.length_b   1.000
_cell.length_c   1.000
_cell.angle_alpha   90.00
_cell.angle_beta   90.00
_cell.angle_gamma   90.00
#
_symmetry.space_group_name_H-M   'P 1'
#
loop_
_entity.id
_entity.type
_entity.pdbx_description
1 polymer ?
#
loop_
_entity_poly.entity_id
_entity_poly.type
_entity_poly.pdbx_seq_one_letter_code
_entity_poly.pdbx_strand_id
1 'polypeptide(L)'
;MAKYEGMLAETVLINGHNGDQIDAYLARPLGGDPVGAVVLIHHMPGWDEASKEMARKLAYNGFATISPNLHFRQGQATPQDNSASIRDAGGMPDDRTMGDVQAAIDYLRTLPWIDETGRVQVWASSKVPYAVKQQLSAAWGLPEDRIRINPVSIGGDFGGKGSPMDIPLAYYLADRTGRPVKMAMDYIEEFTAGNPRHAAVIQLKTGVMRDGTMMAQESHVYFNSGAYGGFKPAPGVNLGGSSKAGGPYRIPHVHLEGVQVYTNTVPGGFMRAPGEPQTVFASESHMDEIARRLGMDPLDLRMKNILEEGDENPLGTVYENIRAKETLQAAVTVSGYRNSKALNVGRGVAVSDRPTAGGESHASVTLNPDGSVVVHTAIFEPGTGTYTLLRQIVGEELNLPVDAIEIQVWDTDGVPFDTGVGGSRVTRVAGQAAHQAARAASTELISIGADLLGWPEEHMSMQGLQIVRQDNGDQQPWSDLLLRLGRPIVGDGHVREPVPASVSSFTAQVAEVKVDPETGEVELLRFTSAHDAGKVLNPVDHQGQIDGAIIQGIGYALSEELVVEEGRVTSSTFGEYKIPSIKDIPELLTVVLESDAGPGPYNAKGIGESPCGAVAPAIANAVRDAVGARVRHLPITSEKVFQALVNGDGS
;
A
#
# COMPACT_ATOMS: atom_id res chain seq x y z
N MET A 1 22.58 -4.37 -13.72
CA MET A 1 22.31 -3.28 -14.70
C MET A 1 23.00 -3.61 -16.02
N ALA A 2 22.31 -3.47 -17.16
CA ALA A 2 23.01 -3.10 -18.38
C ALA A 2 23.63 -1.72 -18.13
N LYS A 3 24.90 -1.69 -17.75
CA LYS A 3 25.69 -0.46 -17.70
C LYS A 3 25.81 0.01 -19.14
N TYR A 4 25.07 1.04 -19.54
CA TYR A 4 25.42 1.74 -20.77
C TYR A 4 26.72 2.51 -20.49
N GLU A 5 27.86 1.90 -20.84
CA GLU A 5 29.19 2.52 -20.63
C GLU A 5 29.45 3.71 -21.58
N GLY A 6 28.56 3.96 -22.54
CA GLY A 6 28.62 5.11 -23.44
C GLY A 6 27.36 5.98 -23.37
N MET A 7 27.53 7.31 -23.39
CA MET A 7 26.44 8.26 -23.57
C MET A 7 26.83 9.34 -24.59
N LEU A 8 25.86 9.82 -25.36
CA LEU A 8 26.00 10.98 -26.21
C LEU A 8 25.47 12.19 -25.44
N ALA A 9 26.27 13.25 -25.32
CA ALA A 9 25.82 14.51 -24.72
C ALA A 9 26.24 15.67 -25.62
N GLU A 10 25.28 16.40 -26.15
CA GLU A 10 25.49 17.43 -27.17
C GLU A 10 24.49 18.57 -27.05
N THR A 11 24.78 19.68 -27.72
CA THR A 11 23.81 20.76 -27.93
C THR A 11 23.15 20.53 -29.28
N VAL A 12 21.82 20.50 -29.30
CA VAL A 12 20.99 20.29 -30.48
C VAL A 12 20.14 21.53 -30.74
N LEU A 13 19.78 21.75 -32.00
CA LEU A 13 18.82 22.80 -32.38
C LEU A 13 17.43 22.17 -32.50
N ILE A 14 16.44 22.78 -31.85
CA ILE A 14 15.04 22.36 -31.93
C ILE A 14 14.17 23.55 -32.37
N ASN A 15 13.04 23.26 -33.03
CA ASN A 15 12.09 24.29 -33.45
C ASN A 15 11.10 24.56 -32.31
N GLY A 16 11.39 25.60 -31.52
CA GLY A 16 10.61 26.07 -30.38
C GLY A 16 9.25 26.69 -30.74
N HIS A 17 8.71 27.46 -29.81
CA HIS A 17 7.48 28.21 -29.95
C HIS A 17 7.48 29.07 -31.22
N ASN A 18 6.42 28.98 -32.02
CA ASN A 18 6.27 29.62 -33.34
C ASN A 18 7.35 29.26 -34.38
N GLY A 19 8.06 28.14 -34.20
CA GLY A 19 9.07 27.67 -35.16
C GLY A 19 10.44 28.34 -35.02
N ASP A 20 10.65 29.10 -33.94
CA ASP A 20 11.96 29.70 -33.66
C ASP A 20 13.00 28.62 -33.39
N GLN A 21 14.23 28.79 -33.90
CA GLN A 21 15.31 27.87 -33.58
C GLN A 21 15.87 28.17 -32.19
N ILE A 22 15.78 27.17 -31.32
CA ILE A 22 16.25 27.26 -29.94
C ILE A 22 17.27 26.17 -29.71
N ASP A 23 18.36 26.50 -29.03
CA ASP A 23 19.30 25.47 -28.61
C ASP A 23 18.68 24.66 -27.46
N ALA A 24 19.00 23.37 -27.40
CA ALA A 24 18.68 22.49 -26.29
C ALA A 24 19.87 21.58 -25.98
N TYR A 25 20.07 21.25 -24.71
CA TYR A 25 21.10 20.30 -24.30
C TYR A 25 20.52 18.90 -24.21
N LEU A 26 20.99 17.97 -25.05
CA LEU A 26 20.55 16.59 -25.12
C LEU A 26 21.61 15.66 -24.54
N ALA A 27 21.22 14.75 -23.66
CA ALA A 27 22.01 13.63 -23.20
C ALA A 27 21.23 12.33 -23.37
N ARG A 28 21.82 11.27 -23.94
CA ARG A 28 21.17 9.97 -24.12
C ARG A 28 22.16 8.81 -24.06
N PRO A 29 21.74 7.61 -23.64
CA PRO A 29 22.55 6.40 -23.76
C PRO A 29 23.04 6.15 -25.21
N LEU A 30 24.26 5.63 -25.37
CA LEU A 30 24.73 5.06 -26.63
C LEU A 30 24.24 3.61 -26.70
N GLY A 31 23.14 3.40 -27.42
CA GLY A 31 22.51 2.12 -27.65
C GLY A 31 21.31 2.29 -28.59
N GLY A 32 20.94 1.23 -29.31
CA GLY A 32 19.73 1.19 -30.15
C GLY A 32 18.46 0.88 -29.38
N ASP A 33 18.57 0.59 -28.08
CA ASP A 33 17.44 0.17 -27.25
C ASP A 33 16.55 1.37 -26.85
N PRO A 34 15.24 1.14 -26.68
CA PRO A 34 14.33 2.18 -26.20
C PRO A 34 14.70 2.63 -24.79
N VAL A 35 14.79 3.95 -24.60
CA VAL A 35 15.10 4.60 -23.32
C VAL A 35 13.95 5.54 -22.95
N GLY A 36 13.63 5.63 -21.66
CA GLY A 36 12.66 6.64 -21.22
C GLY A 36 13.15 8.03 -21.58
N ALA A 37 12.27 9.00 -21.79
CA ALA A 37 12.69 10.35 -22.15
C ALA A 37 12.24 11.39 -21.13
N VAL A 38 13.10 12.36 -20.84
CA VAL A 38 12.87 13.40 -19.83
C VAL A 38 13.10 14.77 -20.47
N VAL A 39 12.12 15.66 -20.36
CA VAL A 39 12.35 17.09 -20.59
C VAL A 39 12.73 17.72 -19.26
N LEU A 40 13.97 18.14 -19.15
CA LEU A 40 14.50 18.80 -17.97
C LEU A 40 14.24 20.31 -18.06
N ILE A 41 13.28 20.79 -17.26
CA ILE A 41 12.95 22.20 -17.17
C ILE A 41 13.87 22.88 -16.15
N HIS A 42 14.61 23.87 -16.62
CA HIS A 42 15.44 24.73 -15.78
C HIS A 42 14.98 26.18 -15.94
N HIS A 43 14.88 26.90 -14.82
CA HIS A 43 14.29 28.24 -14.80
C HIS A 43 15.33 29.37 -15.01
N MET A 44 16.63 29.07 -15.08
CA MET A 44 17.65 30.08 -15.40
C MET A 44 17.95 30.16 -16.90
N PRO A 45 18.43 31.32 -17.39
CA PRO A 45 18.84 31.49 -18.78
C PRO A 45 20.01 30.60 -19.21
N GLY A 46 19.82 29.78 -20.25
CA GLY A 46 20.80 28.78 -20.73
C GLY A 46 20.79 27.48 -19.94
N TRP A 47 21.91 26.76 -19.94
CA TRP A 47 22.13 25.60 -19.05
C TRP A 47 23.46 25.76 -18.32
N ASP A 48 23.39 25.75 -17.00
CA ASP A 48 24.55 25.72 -16.13
C ASP A 48 25.17 24.31 -16.09
N GLU A 49 26.31 24.20 -15.41
CA GLU A 49 27.01 22.92 -15.22
C GLU A 49 26.09 21.89 -14.54
N ALA A 50 25.29 22.31 -13.56
CA ALA A 50 24.39 21.45 -12.81
C ALA A 50 23.27 20.85 -13.68
N SER A 51 22.66 21.64 -14.57
CA SER A 51 21.60 21.19 -15.47
C SER A 51 22.13 20.23 -16.54
N LYS A 52 23.34 20.51 -17.07
CA LYS A 52 24.04 19.59 -17.99
C LYS A 52 24.40 18.28 -17.31
N GLU A 53 24.85 18.34 -16.07
CA GLU A 53 25.21 17.15 -15.30
C GLU A 53 23.98 16.33 -14.90
N MET A 54 22.86 16.98 -14.57
CA MET A 54 21.59 16.31 -14.30
C MET A 54 21.07 15.58 -15.54
N ALA A 55 21.13 16.20 -16.72
CA ALA A 55 20.78 15.55 -17.97
C ALA A 55 21.68 14.33 -18.27
N ARG A 56 22.99 14.46 -18.05
CA ARG A 56 23.96 13.35 -18.18
C ARG A 56 23.71 12.22 -17.19
N LYS A 57 23.37 12.52 -15.93
CA LYS A 57 23.05 11.52 -14.92
C LYS A 57 21.76 10.77 -15.27
N LEU A 58 20.74 11.45 -15.76
CA LEU A 58 19.53 10.79 -16.23
C LEU A 58 19.82 9.91 -17.46
N ALA A 59 20.65 10.38 -18.38
CA ALA A 59 21.14 9.56 -19.49
C ALA A 59 21.95 8.35 -19.02
N TYR A 60 22.85 8.51 -18.05
CA TYR A 60 23.57 7.41 -17.43
C TYR A 60 22.64 6.36 -16.81
N ASN A 61 21.48 6.80 -16.31
CA ASN A 61 20.43 5.92 -15.75
C ASN A 61 19.42 5.43 -16.78
N GLY A 62 19.70 5.55 -18.08
CA GLY A 62 18.87 4.98 -19.14
C GLY A 62 17.75 5.89 -19.65
N PHE A 63 17.90 7.22 -19.53
CA PHE A 63 16.91 8.18 -20.03
C PHE A 63 17.47 9.15 -21.09
N ALA A 64 16.83 9.25 -22.26
CA ALA A 64 17.07 10.36 -23.19
C ALA A 64 16.55 11.68 -22.58
N THR A 65 17.46 12.54 -22.15
CA THR A 65 17.13 13.78 -21.45
C THR A 65 17.46 14.98 -22.31
N ILE A 66 16.47 15.86 -22.54
CA ILE A 66 16.67 17.13 -23.23
C ILE A 66 16.34 18.30 -22.29
N SER A 67 17.15 19.34 -22.31
CA SER A 67 16.86 20.59 -21.59
C SER A 67 16.80 21.74 -22.60
N PRO A 68 15.61 22.28 -22.93
CA PRO A 68 15.49 23.40 -23.85
C PRO A 68 15.98 24.69 -23.19
N ASN A 69 16.70 25.55 -23.94
CA ASN A 69 17.01 26.90 -23.48
C ASN A 69 15.78 27.81 -23.61
N LEU A 70 14.93 27.81 -22.57
CA LEU A 70 13.68 28.59 -22.56
C LEU A 70 13.91 30.10 -22.74
N HIS A 71 15.12 30.59 -22.43
CA HIS A 71 15.47 32.00 -22.45
C HIS A 71 16.32 32.42 -23.65
N PHE A 72 16.44 31.59 -24.69
CA PHE A 72 17.35 31.86 -25.83
C PHE A 72 17.17 33.26 -26.47
N ARG A 73 15.93 33.79 -26.50
CA ARG A 73 15.63 35.13 -27.05
C ARG A 73 16.24 36.29 -26.26
N GLN A 74 16.80 36.05 -25.07
CA GLN A 74 17.45 37.07 -24.23
C GLN A 74 18.96 37.19 -24.51
N GLY A 75 19.53 36.35 -25.38
CA GLY A 75 20.94 36.42 -25.78
C GLY A 75 21.90 35.73 -24.80
N GLN A 76 23.18 35.72 -25.17
CA GLN A 76 24.27 35.12 -24.39
C GLN A 76 24.90 36.14 -23.43
N ALA A 77 24.14 36.55 -22.40
CA ALA A 77 24.69 37.30 -21.25
C ALA A 77 24.83 36.37 -20.03
N THR A 78 25.34 36.89 -18.92
CA THR A 78 25.41 36.09 -17.69
C THR A 78 24.01 35.70 -17.22
N PRO A 79 23.81 34.52 -16.59
CA PRO A 79 22.50 34.12 -16.09
C PRO A 79 21.86 35.16 -15.17
N GLN A 80 22.66 35.92 -14.41
CA GLN A 80 22.22 37.00 -13.55
C GLN A 80 21.65 38.19 -14.34
N ASP A 81 22.34 38.63 -15.40
CA ASP A 81 21.91 39.75 -16.25
C ASP A 81 20.62 39.41 -17.01
N ASN A 82 20.57 38.21 -17.59
CA ASN A 82 19.37 37.74 -18.29
C ASN A 82 18.17 37.59 -17.32
N SER A 83 18.40 37.05 -16.12
CA SER A 83 17.33 36.91 -15.11
C SER A 83 16.80 38.26 -14.63
N ALA A 84 17.65 39.28 -14.53
CA ALA A 84 17.22 40.65 -14.22
C ALA A 84 16.35 41.22 -15.35
N SER A 85 16.80 41.11 -16.61
CA SER A 85 16.04 41.58 -17.77
C SER A 85 14.67 40.89 -17.92
N ILE A 86 14.57 39.59 -17.59
CA ILE A 86 13.30 38.85 -17.64
C ILE A 86 12.33 39.32 -16.56
N ARG A 87 12.81 39.57 -15.35
CA ARG A 87 11.98 40.13 -14.27
C ARG A 87 11.49 41.53 -14.62
N ASP A 88 12.35 42.37 -15.17
CA ASP A 88 12.00 43.73 -15.59
C ASP A 88 10.98 43.74 -16.75
N ALA A 89 10.97 42.69 -17.59
CA ALA A 89 10.00 42.49 -18.66
C ALA A 89 8.68 41.84 -18.23
N GLY A 90 8.49 41.55 -16.94
CA GLY A 90 7.26 40.94 -16.41
C GLY A 90 7.21 39.41 -16.46
N GLY A 91 8.35 38.74 -16.64
CA GLY A 91 8.45 37.29 -16.77
C GLY A 91 8.46 36.79 -18.22
N MET A 92 8.69 35.50 -18.40
CA MET A 92 8.54 34.87 -19.70
C MET A 92 7.05 34.54 -19.94
N PRO A 93 6.50 34.84 -21.13
CA PRO A 93 5.13 34.45 -21.45
C PRO A 93 4.91 32.93 -21.30
N ASP A 94 3.81 32.53 -20.67
CA ASP A 94 3.50 31.12 -20.41
C ASP A 94 3.32 30.32 -21.70
N ASP A 95 2.69 30.91 -22.72
CA ASP A 95 2.49 30.32 -24.04
C ASP A 95 3.81 29.99 -24.75
N ARG A 96 4.79 30.89 -24.63
CA ARG A 96 6.16 30.68 -25.10
C ARG A 96 6.83 29.54 -24.34
N THR A 97 6.77 29.57 -23.01
CA THR A 97 7.36 28.53 -22.14
C THR A 97 6.82 27.15 -22.50
N MET A 98 5.49 27.05 -22.60
CA MET A 98 4.80 25.81 -22.96
C MET A 98 5.12 25.36 -24.39
N GLY A 99 5.22 26.30 -25.35
CA GLY A 99 5.61 25.99 -26.72
C GLY A 99 7.05 25.49 -26.86
N ASP A 100 8.00 26.10 -26.15
CA ASP A 100 9.41 25.69 -26.17
C ASP A 100 9.62 24.33 -25.45
N VAL A 101 8.86 24.05 -24.39
CA VAL A 101 8.82 22.71 -23.75
C VAL A 101 8.20 21.67 -24.68
N GLN A 102 7.10 22.01 -25.36
CA GLN A 102 6.43 21.11 -26.31
C GLN A 102 7.35 20.75 -27.48
N ALA A 103 8.13 21.71 -27.99
CA ALA A 103 9.14 21.46 -29.01
C ALA A 103 10.22 20.47 -28.56
N ALA A 104 10.64 20.53 -27.28
CA ALA A 104 11.62 19.61 -26.71
C ALA A 104 11.04 18.19 -26.59
N ILE A 105 9.76 18.07 -26.21
CA ILE A 105 9.02 16.81 -26.24
C ILE A 105 8.95 16.25 -27.67
N ASP A 106 8.61 17.08 -28.65
CA ASP A 106 8.47 16.63 -30.04
C ASP A 106 9.81 16.24 -30.66
N TYR A 107 10.89 16.93 -30.33
CA TYR A 107 12.24 16.52 -30.70
C TYR A 107 12.60 15.13 -30.13
N LEU A 108 12.39 14.90 -28.84
CA LEU A 108 12.62 13.59 -28.22
C LEU A 108 11.79 12.48 -28.89
N ARG A 109 10.59 12.80 -29.40
CA ARG A 109 9.73 11.86 -30.13
C ARG A 109 10.15 11.59 -31.57
N THR A 110 11.02 12.42 -32.16
CA THR A 110 11.64 12.12 -33.47
C THR A 110 12.77 11.10 -33.35
N LEU A 111 13.23 10.82 -32.13
CA LEU A 111 14.15 9.72 -31.87
C LEU A 111 13.39 8.40 -32.13
N PRO A 112 14.00 7.42 -32.81
CA PRO A 112 13.31 6.20 -33.23
C PRO A 112 12.68 5.45 -32.05
N TRP A 113 11.40 5.07 -32.17
CA TRP A 113 10.71 4.16 -31.25
C TRP A 113 9.62 3.34 -31.97
N ILE A 114 9.73 2.03 -31.79
CA ILE A 114 8.78 0.91 -31.67
C ILE A 114 9.72 -0.22 -31.25
N ASP A 115 9.40 -1.04 -30.24
CA ASP A 115 10.24 -2.22 -30.03
C ASP A 115 10.17 -3.08 -31.31
N GLU A 116 11.29 -3.66 -31.76
CA GLU A 116 11.32 -4.44 -33.00
C GLU A 116 10.38 -5.68 -32.95
N THR A 117 9.77 -5.98 -31.79
CA THR A 117 8.91 -7.13 -31.52
C THR A 117 7.40 -6.84 -31.60
N GLY A 118 6.99 -5.57 -31.67
CA GLY A 118 5.61 -5.09 -31.72
C GLY A 118 4.80 -5.26 -30.42
N ARG A 119 5.43 -5.35 -29.23
CA ARG A 119 4.70 -5.56 -27.95
C ARG A 119 4.16 -4.25 -27.36
N VAL A 120 3.08 -4.35 -26.58
CA VAL A 120 2.48 -3.24 -25.83
C VAL A 120 3.23 -3.07 -24.51
N GLN A 121 3.84 -1.90 -24.32
CA GLN A 121 4.56 -1.54 -23.10
C GLN A 121 3.70 -0.64 -22.22
N VAL A 122 3.50 -1.02 -20.96
CA VAL A 122 2.67 -0.29 -19.99
C VAL A 122 3.52 0.12 -18.79
N TRP A 123 3.50 1.40 -18.44
CA TRP A 123 4.03 1.93 -17.17
C TRP A 123 2.86 2.52 -16.39
N ALA A 124 2.33 1.77 -15.44
CA ALA A 124 1.15 2.16 -14.69
C ALA A 124 1.39 1.99 -13.19
N SER A 125 0.86 2.92 -12.38
CA SER A 125 0.88 2.83 -10.93
C SER A 125 -0.11 1.75 -10.48
N SER A 126 0.27 0.48 -10.65
CA SER A 126 -0.53 -0.69 -10.31
C SER A 126 0.24 -1.59 -9.36
N LYS A 127 -0.44 -1.98 -8.28
CA LYS A 127 0.11 -2.86 -7.25
C LYS A 127 -0.14 -4.35 -7.50
N VAL A 128 -0.87 -4.67 -8.57
CA VAL A 128 -1.22 -6.04 -9.01
C VAL A 128 -0.99 -6.18 -10.52
N PRO A 129 0.25 -5.96 -11.00
CA PRO A 129 0.54 -5.81 -12.42
C PRO A 129 0.15 -7.05 -13.24
N TYR A 130 0.29 -8.26 -12.70
CA TYR A 130 -0.11 -9.49 -13.39
C TYR A 130 -1.63 -9.61 -13.58
N ALA A 131 -2.41 -9.28 -12.55
CA ALA A 131 -3.87 -9.25 -12.67
C ALA A 131 -4.33 -8.17 -13.65
N VAL A 132 -3.67 -7.01 -13.67
CA VAL A 132 -3.92 -5.96 -14.68
C VAL A 132 -3.56 -6.47 -16.08
N LYS A 133 -2.42 -7.14 -16.28
CA LYS A 133 -2.03 -7.74 -17.56
C LYS A 133 -3.09 -8.71 -18.09
N GLN A 134 -3.64 -9.58 -17.23
CA GLN A 134 -4.75 -10.48 -17.58
C GLN A 134 -6.03 -9.73 -17.96
N GLN A 135 -6.39 -8.68 -17.21
CA GLN A 135 -7.57 -7.86 -17.52
C GLN A 135 -7.41 -7.08 -18.82
N LEU A 136 -6.22 -6.57 -19.11
CA LEU A 136 -5.91 -5.86 -20.36
C LEU A 136 -5.88 -6.81 -21.56
N SER A 137 -5.31 -8.01 -21.40
CA SER A 137 -5.38 -9.10 -22.39
C SER A 137 -6.83 -9.38 -22.80
N ALA A 138 -7.70 -9.56 -21.80
CA ALA A 138 -9.14 -9.74 -22.04
C ALA A 138 -9.80 -8.51 -22.69
N ALA A 139 -9.45 -7.29 -22.24
CA ALA A 139 -10.07 -6.05 -22.74
C ALA A 139 -9.63 -5.67 -24.17
N TRP A 140 -8.41 -6.00 -24.56
CA TRP A 140 -7.85 -5.67 -25.88
C TRP A 140 -7.92 -6.82 -26.88
N GLY A 141 -8.22 -8.05 -26.41
CA GLY A 141 -8.17 -9.24 -27.25
C GLY A 141 -6.76 -9.61 -27.71
N LEU A 142 -5.75 -9.22 -26.93
CA LEU A 142 -4.35 -9.53 -27.19
C LEU A 142 -3.87 -10.66 -26.29
N PRO A 143 -3.05 -11.60 -26.78
CA PRO A 143 -2.34 -12.56 -25.93
C PRO A 143 -1.51 -11.85 -24.85
N GLU A 144 -1.42 -12.45 -23.65
CA GLU A 144 -0.67 -11.84 -22.54
C GLU A 144 0.81 -11.62 -22.86
N ASP A 145 1.45 -12.48 -23.65
CA ASP A 145 2.86 -12.32 -24.07
C ASP A 145 3.10 -11.11 -24.98
N ARG A 146 2.03 -10.50 -25.52
CA ARG A 146 2.06 -9.22 -26.25
C ARG A 146 1.98 -8.00 -25.34
N ILE A 147 1.79 -8.17 -24.03
CA ILE A 147 1.61 -7.11 -23.05
C ILE A 147 2.69 -7.23 -21.97
N ARG A 148 3.42 -6.14 -21.73
CA ARG A 148 4.41 -6.06 -20.65
C ARG A 148 4.11 -4.86 -19.76
N ILE A 149 3.92 -5.13 -18.46
CA ILE A 149 3.80 -4.07 -17.45
C ILE A 149 5.13 -3.91 -16.74
N ASN A 150 5.69 -2.72 -16.86
CA ASN A 150 7.00 -2.36 -16.35
C ASN A 150 6.88 -1.78 -14.93
N PRO A 151 7.87 -2.05 -14.05
CA PRO A 151 7.88 -1.52 -12.69
C PRO A 151 7.95 0.00 -12.68
N VAL A 152 7.16 0.62 -11.81
CA VAL A 152 7.18 2.05 -11.51
C VAL A 152 7.07 2.25 -10.00
N SER A 153 7.54 3.40 -9.51
CA SER A 153 7.26 3.82 -8.13
C SER A 153 5.78 4.12 -7.96
N ILE A 154 5.20 3.65 -6.85
CA ILE A 154 3.79 3.86 -6.52
C ILE A 154 3.71 4.74 -5.26
N GLY A 155 3.24 5.98 -5.42
CA GLY A 155 3.06 6.92 -4.32
C GLY A 155 1.79 6.64 -3.51
N GLY A 156 1.77 5.54 -2.75
CA GLY A 156 0.59 5.09 -2.02
C GLY A 156 -0.46 4.41 -2.90
N ASP A 157 -1.29 3.56 -2.29
CA ASP A 157 -2.32 2.76 -2.96
C ASP A 157 -3.57 2.62 -2.08
N PHE A 158 -3.38 2.04 -0.89
CA PHE A 158 -4.45 1.75 0.07
C PHE A 158 -5.64 0.97 -0.51
N GLY A 159 -5.47 0.23 -1.60
CA GLY A 159 -6.54 -0.52 -2.28
C GLY A 159 -6.82 -0.07 -3.71
N GLY A 160 -6.70 1.23 -4.00
CA GLY A 160 -7.27 1.86 -5.20
C GLY A 160 -6.58 1.48 -6.51
N LYS A 161 -5.29 1.14 -6.47
CA LYS A 161 -4.44 0.87 -7.65
C LYS A 161 -4.43 -0.60 -8.06
N GLY A 162 -5.57 -1.26 -7.88
CA GLY A 162 -5.81 -2.67 -8.22
C GLY A 162 -6.37 -2.90 -9.62
N SER A 163 -6.90 -1.86 -10.27
CA SER A 163 -7.66 -1.96 -11.51
C SER A 163 -6.94 -1.28 -12.68
N PRO A 164 -7.19 -1.69 -13.94
CA PRO A 164 -6.61 -1.06 -15.12
C PRO A 164 -7.06 0.39 -15.34
N MET A 165 -8.18 0.84 -14.76
CA MET A 165 -8.71 2.21 -14.87
C MET A 165 -8.58 2.82 -16.28
N ASP A 166 -7.69 3.80 -16.46
CA ASP A 166 -7.44 4.59 -17.67
C ASP A 166 -6.50 3.90 -18.68
N ILE A 167 -5.78 2.85 -18.28
CA ILE A 167 -4.82 2.12 -19.14
C ILE A 167 -5.46 1.63 -20.46
N PRO A 168 -6.70 1.07 -20.48
CA PRO A 168 -7.32 0.66 -21.73
C PRO A 168 -7.51 1.80 -22.73
N LEU A 169 -7.85 3.00 -22.25
CA LEU A 169 -8.02 4.18 -23.10
C LEU A 169 -6.67 4.66 -23.65
N ALA A 170 -5.64 4.70 -22.80
CA ALA A 170 -4.29 5.05 -23.21
C ALA A 170 -3.78 4.13 -24.34
N TYR A 171 -4.05 2.83 -24.26
CA TYR A 171 -3.72 1.88 -25.33
C TYR A 171 -4.43 2.19 -26.65
N TYR A 172 -5.75 2.36 -26.65
CA TYR A 172 -6.46 2.64 -27.91
C TYR A 172 -6.01 3.96 -28.54
N LEU A 173 -5.69 4.97 -27.73
CA LEU A 173 -5.12 6.22 -28.24
C LEU A 173 -3.71 6.01 -28.79
N ALA A 174 -2.87 5.21 -28.12
CA ALA A 174 -1.52 4.90 -28.58
C ALA A 174 -1.54 4.10 -29.88
N ASP A 175 -2.40 3.09 -29.99
CA ASP A 175 -2.62 2.28 -31.19
C ASP A 175 -3.06 3.14 -32.39
N ARG A 176 -4.05 4.01 -32.18
CA ARG A 176 -4.57 4.88 -33.25
C ARG A 176 -3.60 5.96 -33.69
N THR A 177 -2.75 6.44 -32.79
CA THR A 177 -1.79 7.50 -33.10
C THR A 177 -0.44 6.96 -33.53
N GLY A 178 -0.15 5.68 -33.24
CA GLY A 178 1.18 5.11 -33.35
C GLY A 178 2.20 5.88 -32.52
N ARG A 179 1.82 6.44 -31.35
CA ARG A 179 2.66 7.26 -30.46
C ARG A 179 2.44 6.87 -28.98
N PRO A 180 3.42 7.05 -28.08
CA PRO A 180 3.19 6.82 -26.66
C PRO A 180 2.17 7.82 -26.11
N VAL A 181 1.26 7.33 -25.27
CA VAL A 181 0.23 8.13 -24.60
C VAL A 181 0.46 8.09 -23.09
N LYS A 182 0.43 9.27 -22.46
CA LYS A 182 0.44 9.41 -21.01
C LYS A 182 -0.91 9.94 -20.56
N MET A 183 -1.52 9.25 -19.60
CA MET A 183 -2.68 9.71 -18.85
C MET A 183 -2.27 9.90 -17.39
N ALA A 184 -2.73 10.98 -16.76
CA ALA A 184 -2.50 11.29 -15.37
C ALA A 184 -3.71 12.07 -14.88
N MET A 185 -4.37 11.55 -13.85
CA MET A 185 -5.57 12.16 -13.27
C MET A 185 -5.17 13.27 -12.30
N ASP A 186 -5.90 14.39 -12.34
CA ASP A 186 -5.89 15.34 -11.23
C ASP A 186 -6.78 14.86 -10.06
N TYR A 187 -6.79 15.60 -8.95
CA TYR A 187 -7.55 15.18 -7.77
C TYR A 187 -9.07 15.22 -7.96
N ILE A 188 -9.60 16.08 -8.86
CA ILE A 188 -11.03 16.16 -9.17
C ILE A 188 -11.42 14.94 -9.99
N GLU A 189 -10.59 14.58 -10.96
CA GLU A 189 -10.75 13.35 -11.74
C GLU A 189 -10.68 12.12 -10.82
N GLU A 190 -9.77 12.07 -9.84
CA GLU A 190 -9.71 10.99 -8.85
C GLU A 190 -11.00 10.89 -8.02
N PHE A 191 -11.57 12.01 -7.56
CA PHE A 191 -12.85 12.01 -6.83
C PHE A 191 -14.05 11.56 -7.68
N THR A 192 -14.05 11.89 -8.97
CA THR A 192 -15.21 11.71 -9.85
C THR A 192 -15.14 10.48 -10.75
N ALA A 193 -13.94 9.94 -10.98
CA ALA A 193 -13.68 8.83 -11.90
C ALA A 193 -12.70 7.78 -11.35
N GLY A 194 -12.16 7.97 -10.14
CA GLY A 194 -11.41 6.95 -9.41
C GLY A 194 -12.33 5.87 -8.84
N ASN A 195 -11.92 5.25 -7.73
CA ASN A 195 -12.61 4.09 -7.18
C ASN A 195 -12.76 4.16 -5.64
N PRO A 196 -13.64 5.04 -5.13
CA PRO A 196 -13.79 5.28 -3.70
C PRO A 196 -14.25 4.03 -2.93
N ARG A 197 -14.14 4.10 -1.61
CA ARG A 197 -14.76 3.11 -0.72
C ARG A 197 -16.27 3.09 -0.95
N HIS A 198 -16.83 1.88 -0.90
CA HIS A 198 -18.28 1.69 -1.02
C HIS A 198 -19.01 2.25 0.21
N ALA A 199 -20.02 3.08 -0.01
CA ALA A 199 -20.99 3.40 1.04
C ALA A 199 -21.74 2.12 1.44
N ALA A 200 -22.09 2.00 2.72
CA ALA A 200 -22.73 0.80 3.23
C ALA A 200 -23.92 1.13 4.15
N VAL A 201 -24.97 0.33 4.05
CA VAL A 201 -26.06 0.28 5.04
C VAL A 201 -26.02 -1.10 5.67
N ILE A 202 -25.94 -1.14 7.00
CA ILE A 202 -25.73 -2.38 7.74
C ILE A 202 -26.79 -2.52 8.82
N GLN A 203 -27.46 -3.67 8.81
CA GLN A 203 -28.47 -4.02 9.79
C GLN A 203 -27.99 -5.23 10.56
N LEU A 204 -27.99 -5.12 11.90
CA LEU A 204 -27.57 -6.18 12.80
C LEU A 204 -28.69 -6.49 13.79
N LYS A 205 -28.89 -7.78 14.04
CA LYS A 205 -29.78 -8.28 15.08
C LYS A 205 -29.09 -9.41 15.82
N THR A 206 -28.83 -9.19 17.11
CA THR A 206 -28.15 -10.17 17.97
C THR A 206 -29.11 -10.71 19.03
N GLY A 207 -29.18 -12.04 19.14
CA GLY A 207 -29.80 -12.73 20.27
C GLY A 207 -28.78 -12.95 21.38
N VAL A 208 -29.06 -12.42 22.58
CA VAL A 208 -28.20 -12.53 23.76
C VAL A 208 -28.97 -13.06 24.96
N MET A 209 -28.30 -13.86 25.78
CA MET A 209 -28.80 -14.30 27.07
C MET A 209 -28.73 -13.16 28.10
N ARG A 210 -29.51 -13.27 29.17
CA ARG A 210 -29.52 -12.26 30.27
C ARG A 210 -28.15 -12.06 30.91
N ASP A 211 -27.31 -13.09 30.88
CA ASP A 211 -25.95 -13.04 31.43
C ASP A 211 -24.91 -12.46 30.46
N GLY A 212 -25.34 -12.02 29.27
CA GLY A 212 -24.48 -11.45 28.23
C GLY A 212 -23.92 -12.46 27.24
N THR A 213 -24.23 -13.75 27.34
CA THR A 213 -23.77 -14.76 26.35
C THR A 213 -24.44 -14.53 25.00
N MET A 214 -23.66 -14.35 23.94
CA MET A 214 -24.16 -14.22 22.57
C MET A 214 -24.56 -15.59 22.01
N MET A 215 -25.76 -15.68 21.44
CA MET A 215 -26.33 -16.95 20.95
C MET A 215 -26.56 -16.95 19.45
N ALA A 216 -27.03 -15.83 18.90
CA ALA A 216 -27.30 -15.75 17.48
C ALA A 216 -27.06 -14.35 16.93
N GLN A 217 -26.70 -14.25 15.65
CA GLN A 217 -26.65 -12.99 14.95
C GLN A 217 -27.14 -13.11 13.51
N GLU A 218 -27.98 -12.17 13.11
CA GLU A 218 -28.39 -11.94 11.74
C GLU A 218 -27.80 -10.59 11.28
N SER A 219 -27.13 -10.58 10.12
CA SER A 219 -26.57 -9.37 9.53
C SER A 219 -26.91 -9.25 8.05
N HIS A 220 -27.41 -8.08 7.65
CA HIS A 220 -27.62 -7.70 6.25
C HIS A 220 -26.72 -6.50 5.94
N VAL A 221 -25.79 -6.68 5.01
CA VAL A 221 -24.77 -5.68 4.65
C VAL A 221 -24.98 -5.28 3.19
N TYR A 222 -25.50 -4.08 2.96
CA TYR A 222 -25.74 -3.55 1.62
C TYR A 222 -24.63 -2.57 1.25
N PHE A 223 -23.84 -2.89 0.23
CA PHE A 223 -22.81 -2.01 -0.32
C PHE A 223 -23.30 -1.33 -1.59
N ASN A 224 -23.30 0.00 -1.61
CA ASN A 224 -23.45 0.76 -2.85
C ASN A 224 -22.17 0.58 -3.68
N SER A 225 -22.30 -0.12 -4.81
CA SER A 225 -21.19 -0.49 -5.69
C SER A 225 -21.03 0.43 -6.90
N GLY A 226 -21.88 1.45 -7.03
CA GLY A 226 -21.90 2.37 -8.16
C GLY A 226 -22.36 1.72 -9.46
N ALA A 227 -22.02 2.31 -10.60
CA ALA A 227 -22.63 1.96 -11.89
C ALA A 227 -22.19 0.60 -12.46
N TYR A 228 -21.06 0.06 -12.02
CA TYR A 228 -20.45 -1.13 -12.60
C TYR A 228 -19.83 -2.04 -11.52
N GLY A 229 -19.67 -3.32 -11.85
CA GLY A 229 -18.87 -4.26 -11.06
C GLY A 229 -17.36 -3.93 -11.09
N GLY A 230 -16.97 -2.86 -11.77
CA GLY A 230 -15.57 -2.46 -11.94
C GLY A 230 -14.84 -2.22 -10.62
N PHE A 231 -13.51 -2.10 -10.76
CA PHE A 231 -12.57 -1.68 -9.72
C PHE A 231 -12.45 -2.60 -8.49
N LYS A 232 -13.03 -3.80 -8.56
CA LYS A 232 -12.87 -4.90 -7.59
C LYS A 232 -12.20 -6.09 -8.30
N PRO A 233 -10.85 -6.15 -8.35
CA PRO A 233 -10.11 -7.20 -9.07
C PRO A 233 -10.15 -8.55 -8.32
N ALA A 234 -11.35 -9.09 -8.10
CA ALA A 234 -11.60 -10.39 -7.50
C ALA A 234 -12.65 -11.15 -8.32
N PRO A 235 -12.53 -12.48 -8.50
CA PRO A 235 -13.42 -13.27 -9.36
C PRO A 235 -14.93 -13.13 -9.07
N GLY A 236 -15.28 -12.80 -7.81
CA GLY A 236 -16.67 -12.61 -7.38
C GLY A 236 -17.14 -11.16 -7.36
N VAL A 237 -16.29 -10.17 -7.67
CA VAL A 237 -16.65 -8.73 -7.65
C VAL A 237 -17.21 -8.27 -6.30
N ASN A 238 -16.83 -8.98 -5.22
CA ASN A 238 -17.37 -8.80 -3.88
C ASN A 238 -16.38 -8.11 -2.93
N LEU A 239 -16.91 -7.54 -1.86
CA LEU A 239 -16.13 -7.06 -0.71
C LEU A 239 -16.13 -8.13 0.37
N GLY A 240 -14.95 -8.47 0.89
CA GLY A 240 -14.83 -9.48 1.95
C GLY A 240 -15.38 -9.01 3.31
N GLY A 241 -15.54 -7.70 3.52
CA GLY A 241 -15.86 -7.14 4.83
C GLY A 241 -17.19 -7.56 5.44
N SER A 242 -18.18 -8.00 4.66
CA SER A 242 -19.46 -8.50 5.23
C SER A 242 -19.28 -9.69 6.16
N SER A 243 -18.25 -10.52 5.91
CA SER A 243 -17.87 -11.65 6.76
C SER A 243 -17.41 -11.25 8.18
N LYS A 244 -17.15 -9.95 8.41
CA LYS A 244 -16.69 -9.41 9.69
C LYS A 244 -17.82 -8.96 10.61
N ALA A 245 -19.09 -9.12 10.22
CA ALA A 245 -20.24 -8.66 11.00
C ALA A 245 -20.38 -9.34 12.38
N GLY A 246 -19.92 -10.58 12.49
CA GLY A 246 -19.85 -11.32 13.75
C GLY A 246 -18.67 -10.96 14.64
N GLY A 247 -17.70 -10.20 14.13
CA GLY A 247 -16.50 -9.81 14.85
C GLY A 247 -15.68 -11.02 15.37
N PRO A 248 -14.72 -10.76 16.26
CA PRO A 248 -13.91 -11.79 16.91
C PRO A 248 -14.63 -12.39 18.12
N TYR A 249 -15.91 -12.76 17.96
CA TYR A 249 -16.76 -13.26 19.04
C TYR A 249 -17.30 -14.66 18.76
N ARG A 250 -17.51 -15.41 19.83
CA ARG A 250 -18.12 -16.73 19.81
C ARG A 250 -19.63 -16.59 19.73
N ILE A 251 -20.18 -16.81 18.53
CA ILE A 251 -21.61 -16.72 18.23
C ILE A 251 -22.04 -18.00 17.51
N PRO A 252 -22.71 -18.96 18.19
CA PRO A 252 -22.93 -20.30 17.64
C PRO A 252 -23.93 -20.37 16.47
N HIS A 253 -24.77 -19.34 16.28
CA HIS A 253 -25.79 -19.34 15.23
C HIS A 253 -25.74 -18.04 14.43
N VAL A 254 -25.25 -18.07 13.20
CA VAL A 254 -25.16 -16.86 12.38
C VAL A 254 -25.82 -16.98 11.02
N HIS A 255 -26.34 -15.84 10.56
CA HIS A 255 -26.73 -15.61 9.18
C HIS A 255 -26.11 -14.29 8.71
N LEU A 256 -25.14 -14.38 7.80
CA LEU A 256 -24.41 -13.23 7.27
C LEU A 256 -24.72 -13.07 5.79
N GLU A 257 -25.37 -11.96 5.43
CA GLU A 257 -25.71 -11.62 4.05
C GLU A 257 -24.97 -10.34 3.63
N GLY A 258 -24.25 -10.41 2.51
CA GLY A 258 -23.60 -9.27 1.88
C GLY A 258 -24.11 -9.07 0.46
N VAL A 259 -24.66 -7.89 0.17
CA VAL A 259 -25.28 -7.55 -1.12
C VAL A 259 -24.56 -6.36 -1.75
N GLN A 260 -24.17 -6.48 -3.01
CA GLN A 260 -23.60 -5.41 -3.82
C GLN A 260 -24.69 -4.84 -4.72
N VAL A 261 -25.00 -3.56 -4.55
CA VAL A 261 -26.10 -2.89 -5.27
C VAL A 261 -25.52 -1.93 -6.31
N TYR A 262 -25.96 -2.07 -7.56
CA TYR A 262 -25.64 -1.07 -8.58
C TYR A 262 -26.48 0.18 -8.41
N THR A 263 -25.85 1.33 -8.57
CA THR A 263 -26.50 2.65 -8.51
C THR A 263 -25.88 3.59 -9.55
N ASN A 264 -26.51 4.72 -9.83
CA ASN A 264 -25.97 5.72 -10.74
C ASN A 264 -24.92 6.63 -10.08
N THR A 265 -23.92 6.04 -9.42
CA THR A 265 -22.78 6.75 -8.81
C THR A 265 -21.45 6.18 -9.32
N VAL A 266 -20.34 6.86 -8.99
CA VAL A 266 -18.98 6.39 -9.30
C VAL A 266 -18.80 4.94 -8.80
N PRO A 267 -18.27 4.01 -9.61
CA PRO A 267 -18.04 2.63 -9.19
C PRO A 267 -17.09 2.55 -8.00
N GLY A 268 -17.49 1.81 -6.96
CA GLY A 268 -16.67 1.61 -5.79
C GLY A 268 -15.52 0.63 -6.06
N GLY A 269 -14.38 0.86 -5.41
CA GLY A 269 -13.20 -0.01 -5.46
C GLY A 269 -12.82 -0.61 -4.12
N PHE A 270 -11.59 -1.13 -4.07
CA PHE A 270 -10.96 -1.49 -2.81
C PHE A 270 -10.34 -0.25 -2.16
N MET A 271 -10.63 -0.08 -0.88
CA MET A 271 -9.89 0.79 0.03
C MET A 271 -9.55 -0.05 1.27
N ARG A 272 -8.45 0.27 1.96
CA ARG A 272 -7.79 -0.51 3.02
C ARG A 272 -8.80 -1.27 3.88
N ALA A 273 -8.63 -2.59 3.96
CA ALA A 273 -9.62 -3.53 4.50
C ALA A 273 -11.01 -3.39 3.80
N PRO A 274 -11.19 -3.89 2.56
CA PRO A 274 -12.39 -3.61 1.78
C PRO A 274 -13.70 -4.09 2.43
N GLY A 275 -14.55 -3.13 2.80
CA GLY A 275 -15.85 -3.34 3.44
C GLY A 275 -15.81 -3.56 4.95
N GLU A 276 -14.63 -3.80 5.53
CA GLU A 276 -14.51 -4.15 6.95
C GLU A 276 -14.70 -2.95 7.89
N PRO A 277 -14.11 -1.76 7.67
CA PRO A 277 -14.34 -0.60 8.52
C PRO A 277 -15.81 -0.28 8.74
N GLN A 278 -16.63 -0.41 7.69
CA GLN A 278 -18.08 -0.19 7.78
C GLN A 278 -18.75 -1.25 8.67
N THR A 279 -18.41 -2.52 8.45
CA THR A 279 -18.99 -3.64 9.19
C THR A 279 -18.55 -3.68 10.65
N VAL A 280 -17.27 -3.42 10.93
CA VAL A 280 -16.72 -3.35 12.30
C VAL A 280 -17.28 -2.15 13.04
N PHE A 281 -17.48 -1.00 12.38
CA PHE A 281 -18.19 0.14 12.96
C PHE A 281 -19.59 -0.26 13.46
N ALA A 282 -20.36 -0.96 12.63
CA ALA A 282 -21.69 -1.42 13.00
C ALA A 282 -21.66 -2.45 14.12
N SER A 283 -20.80 -3.49 14.03
CA SER A 283 -20.74 -4.57 15.01
C SER A 283 -20.28 -4.08 16.38
N GLU A 284 -19.22 -3.29 16.43
CA GLU A 284 -18.65 -2.82 17.71
C GLU A 284 -19.46 -1.70 18.36
N SER A 285 -20.16 -0.89 17.57
CA SER A 285 -21.17 0.02 18.12
C SER A 285 -22.36 -0.75 18.69
N HIS A 286 -22.79 -1.82 18.01
CA HIS A 286 -23.89 -2.68 18.45
C HIS A 286 -23.55 -3.43 19.75
N MET A 287 -22.32 -3.91 19.91
CA MET A 287 -21.82 -4.53 21.15
C MET A 287 -21.97 -3.59 22.36
N ASP A 288 -21.65 -2.31 22.20
CA ASP A 288 -21.81 -1.31 23.28
C ASP A 288 -23.28 -1.09 23.66
N GLU A 289 -24.18 -1.02 22.66
CA GLU A 289 -25.62 -0.90 22.91
C GLU A 289 -26.22 -2.15 23.57
N ILE A 290 -25.77 -3.35 23.21
CA ILE A 290 -26.18 -4.60 23.88
C ILE A 290 -25.78 -4.54 25.35
N ALA A 291 -24.52 -4.20 25.66
CA ALA A 291 -24.03 -4.15 27.03
C ALA A 291 -24.86 -3.17 27.87
N ARG A 292 -25.11 -1.97 27.36
CA ARG A 292 -25.92 -0.94 28.06
C ARG A 292 -27.35 -1.39 28.30
N ARG A 293 -27.99 -2.05 27.33
CA ARG A 293 -29.36 -2.59 27.49
C ARG A 293 -29.44 -3.71 28.52
N LEU A 294 -28.36 -4.47 28.70
CA LEU A 294 -28.25 -5.50 29.74
C LEU A 294 -27.81 -4.93 31.11
N GLY A 295 -27.42 -3.66 31.18
CA GLY A 295 -26.80 -3.09 32.37
C GLY A 295 -25.40 -3.66 32.67
N MET A 296 -24.71 -4.15 31.63
CA MET A 296 -23.34 -4.68 31.70
C MET A 296 -22.32 -3.63 31.26
N ASP A 297 -21.11 -3.73 31.78
CA ASP A 297 -19.97 -2.98 31.28
C ASP A 297 -19.63 -3.44 29.83
N PRO A 298 -19.44 -2.51 28.88
CA PRO A 298 -19.13 -2.86 27.49
C PRO A 298 -17.84 -3.65 27.29
N LEU A 299 -16.85 -3.49 28.17
CA LEU A 299 -15.63 -4.30 28.14
C LEU A 299 -15.91 -5.72 28.63
N ASP A 300 -16.72 -5.86 29.68
CA ASP A 300 -17.02 -7.18 30.26
C ASP A 300 -17.86 -8.03 29.31
N LEU A 301 -18.79 -7.43 28.56
CA LEU A 301 -19.53 -8.13 27.49
C LEU A 301 -18.59 -8.68 26.41
N ARG A 302 -17.59 -7.90 25.99
CA ARG A 302 -16.58 -8.33 25.01
C ARG A 302 -15.72 -9.45 25.57
N MET A 303 -15.15 -9.26 26.75
CA MET A 303 -14.30 -10.26 27.43
C MET A 303 -15.02 -11.60 27.62
N LYS A 304 -16.34 -11.58 27.83
CA LYS A 304 -17.14 -12.80 27.99
C LYS A 304 -17.33 -13.59 26.69
N ASN A 305 -17.41 -12.89 25.55
CA ASN A 305 -17.78 -13.50 24.27
C ASN A 305 -16.63 -13.55 23.26
N ILE A 306 -15.47 -12.96 23.56
CA ILE A 306 -14.31 -12.97 22.66
C ILE A 306 -13.84 -14.40 22.41
N LEU A 307 -13.30 -14.64 21.20
CA LEU A 307 -12.77 -15.96 20.83
C LEU A 307 -11.62 -16.37 21.77
N GLU A 308 -11.63 -17.64 22.16
CA GLU A 308 -10.55 -18.32 22.88
C GLU A 308 -10.14 -19.60 22.12
N GLU A 309 -9.01 -20.20 22.49
CA GLU A 309 -8.45 -21.37 21.79
C GLU A 309 -9.48 -22.51 21.67
N GLY A 310 -9.63 -23.06 20.46
CA GLY A 310 -10.61 -24.11 20.15
C GLY A 310 -12.01 -23.60 19.81
N ASP A 311 -12.29 -22.30 19.92
CA ASP A 311 -13.56 -21.73 19.49
C ASP A 311 -13.67 -21.65 17.96
N GLU A 312 -14.87 -21.89 17.44
CA GLU A 312 -15.22 -21.54 16.06
C GLU A 312 -15.61 -20.06 15.98
N ASN A 313 -15.03 -19.36 15.01
CA ASN A 313 -15.47 -18.01 14.66
C ASN A 313 -16.85 -18.07 13.94
N PRO A 314 -17.51 -16.92 13.72
CA PRO A 314 -18.80 -16.86 13.03
C PRO A 314 -18.81 -17.48 11.62
N LEU A 315 -17.65 -17.74 11.01
CA LEU A 315 -17.53 -18.38 9.69
C LEU A 315 -17.28 -19.90 9.79
N GLY A 316 -17.28 -20.47 11.00
CA GLY A 316 -16.97 -21.88 11.26
C GLY A 316 -15.47 -22.20 11.17
N THR A 317 -14.60 -21.20 11.21
CA THR A 317 -13.14 -21.39 11.21
C THR A 317 -12.63 -21.43 12.64
N VAL A 318 -11.78 -22.41 12.96
CA VAL A 318 -11.01 -22.46 14.20
C VAL A 318 -9.63 -21.88 13.93
N TYR A 319 -9.28 -20.80 14.62
CA TYR A 319 -7.94 -20.22 14.54
C TYR A 319 -6.99 -20.89 15.53
N GLU A 320 -5.71 -20.93 15.17
CA GLU A 320 -4.62 -21.35 16.05
C GLU A 320 -4.04 -20.14 16.80
N ASN A 321 -3.57 -20.36 18.04
CA ASN A 321 -2.89 -19.36 18.87
C ASN A 321 -3.70 -18.05 18.99
N ILE A 322 -4.91 -18.17 19.53
CA ILE A 322 -5.80 -17.03 19.70
C ILE A 322 -5.32 -16.14 20.84
N ARG A 323 -5.01 -14.87 20.53
CA ARG A 323 -4.55 -13.85 21.50
C ARG A 323 -5.50 -12.66 21.65
N ALA A 324 -6.78 -12.88 21.36
CA ALA A 324 -7.78 -11.83 21.31
C ALA A 324 -7.96 -11.14 22.67
N LYS A 325 -8.00 -11.93 23.75
CA LYS A 325 -8.20 -11.49 25.13
C LYS A 325 -7.01 -10.71 25.67
N GLU A 326 -5.79 -11.19 25.40
CA GLU A 326 -4.53 -10.55 25.75
C GLU A 326 -4.39 -9.21 25.04
N THR A 327 -4.75 -9.17 23.75
CA THR A 327 -4.74 -7.95 22.95
C THR A 327 -5.71 -6.91 23.51
N LEU A 328 -6.94 -7.32 23.82
CA LEU A 328 -7.94 -6.46 24.46
C LEU A 328 -7.46 -5.96 25.83
N GLN A 329 -6.93 -6.84 26.66
CA GLN A 329 -6.43 -6.48 27.99
C GLN A 329 -5.27 -5.49 27.90
N ALA A 330 -4.35 -5.65 26.96
CA ALA A 330 -3.22 -4.75 26.76
C ALA A 330 -3.68 -3.32 26.42
N ALA A 331 -4.61 -3.17 25.49
CA ALA A 331 -5.17 -1.86 25.12
C ALA A 331 -5.88 -1.17 26.30
N VAL A 332 -6.69 -1.93 27.06
CA VAL A 332 -7.44 -1.44 28.23
C VAL A 332 -6.51 -0.99 29.36
N THR A 333 -5.46 -1.77 29.63
CA THR A 333 -4.49 -1.46 30.68
C THR A 333 -3.72 -0.17 30.35
N VAL A 334 -3.16 -0.06 29.15
CA VAL A 334 -2.34 1.10 28.75
C VAL A 334 -3.17 2.37 28.59
N SER A 335 -4.38 2.27 28.06
CA SER A 335 -5.29 3.42 27.96
C SER A 335 -5.82 3.91 29.31
N GLY A 336 -5.74 3.08 30.36
CA GLY A 336 -6.38 3.35 31.63
C GLY A 336 -7.90 3.39 31.52
N TYR A 337 -8.51 2.55 30.67
CA TYR A 337 -9.93 2.57 30.32
C TYR A 337 -10.87 2.72 31.53
N ARG A 338 -10.61 1.99 32.62
CA ARG A 338 -11.43 2.00 33.85
C ARG A 338 -11.10 3.14 34.83
N ASN A 339 -10.13 4.00 34.55
CA ASN A 339 -9.78 5.13 35.43
C ASN A 339 -10.92 6.15 35.49
N SER A 340 -10.96 6.97 36.54
CA SER A 340 -11.87 8.11 36.57
C SER A 340 -11.62 9.04 35.37
N LYS A 341 -12.68 9.70 34.92
CA LYS A 341 -12.68 10.61 33.78
C LYS A 341 -13.39 11.90 34.16
N ALA A 342 -13.01 13.00 33.49
CA ALA A 342 -13.64 14.29 33.71
C ALA A 342 -15.08 14.30 33.14
N LEU A 343 -15.85 15.34 33.48
CA LEU A 343 -17.18 15.54 32.90
C LEU A 343 -17.08 15.64 31.37
N ASN A 344 -18.02 15.00 30.67
CA ASN A 344 -18.10 14.93 29.20
C ASN A 344 -16.85 14.31 28.52
N VAL A 345 -16.01 13.60 29.28
CA VAL A 345 -14.97 12.75 28.74
C VAL A 345 -15.47 11.31 28.73
N GLY A 346 -15.33 10.64 27.59
CA GLY A 346 -15.72 9.25 27.41
C GLY A 346 -14.60 8.41 26.86
N ARG A 347 -14.66 7.11 27.13
CA ARG A 347 -13.76 6.11 26.59
C ARG A 347 -14.56 5.01 25.92
N GLY A 348 -14.16 4.66 24.70
CA GLY A 348 -14.79 3.62 23.91
C GLY A 348 -13.78 2.59 23.48
N VAL A 349 -14.19 1.32 23.49
CA VAL A 349 -13.36 0.18 23.10
C VAL A 349 -13.97 -0.52 21.89
N ALA A 350 -13.11 -1.03 21.01
CA ALA A 350 -13.49 -1.85 19.86
C ALA A 350 -12.42 -2.92 19.58
N VAL A 351 -12.84 -4.07 19.04
CA VAL A 351 -11.96 -5.19 18.70
C VAL A 351 -12.26 -5.72 17.30
N SER A 352 -11.22 -6.11 16.57
CA SER A 352 -11.33 -6.78 15.26
C SER A 352 -10.27 -7.87 15.10
N ASP A 353 -10.54 -8.85 14.23
CA ASP A 353 -9.56 -9.84 13.78
C ASP A 353 -9.32 -9.74 12.26
N ARG A 354 -8.12 -10.07 11.83
CA ARG A 354 -7.77 -10.22 10.42
C ARG A 354 -6.77 -11.35 10.23
N PRO A 355 -7.14 -12.48 9.61
CA PRO A 355 -6.17 -13.46 9.15
C PRO A 355 -5.40 -12.91 7.96
N THR A 356 -4.11 -13.25 7.86
CA THR A 356 -3.27 -12.85 6.72
C THR A 356 -3.75 -13.59 5.47
N ALA A 357 -4.02 -12.85 4.38
CA ALA A 357 -4.54 -13.45 3.17
C ALA A 357 -3.53 -14.40 2.51
N GLY A 358 -4.05 -15.38 1.77
CA GLY A 358 -3.25 -16.22 0.88
C GLY A 358 -2.81 -15.48 -0.39
N GLY A 359 -1.98 -16.12 -1.20
CA GLY A 359 -1.50 -15.61 -2.48
C GLY A 359 -0.41 -16.48 -3.08
N GLU A 360 0.14 -15.98 -4.18
CA GLU A 360 1.28 -16.55 -4.89
C GLU A 360 2.34 -15.47 -5.11
N SER A 361 3.60 -15.80 -4.84
CA SER A 361 4.72 -14.90 -5.10
C SER A 361 6.01 -15.66 -5.37
N HIS A 362 6.95 -14.97 -6.02
CA HIS A 362 8.24 -15.47 -6.46
C HIS A 362 9.36 -14.52 -6.05
N ALA A 363 10.51 -15.09 -5.72
CA ALA A 363 11.75 -14.34 -5.49
C ALA A 363 12.95 -15.16 -5.97
N SER A 364 14.05 -14.49 -6.29
CA SER A 364 15.35 -15.15 -6.46
C SER A 364 16.44 -14.38 -5.72
N VAL A 365 17.49 -15.09 -5.29
CA VAL A 365 18.69 -14.51 -4.71
C VAL A 365 19.87 -14.92 -5.56
N THR A 366 20.55 -13.95 -6.14
CA THR A 366 21.76 -14.15 -6.95
C THR A 366 23.00 -13.78 -6.16
N LEU A 367 23.94 -14.71 -6.08
CA LEU A 367 25.30 -14.49 -5.56
C LEU A 367 26.26 -14.37 -6.75
N ASN A 368 26.89 -13.21 -6.93
CA ASN A 368 27.74 -12.93 -8.09
C ASN A 368 29.23 -13.15 -7.80
N PRO A 369 30.04 -13.48 -8.82
CA PRO A 369 31.49 -13.63 -8.65
C PRO A 369 32.24 -12.39 -8.12
N ASP A 370 31.65 -11.19 -8.21
CA ASP A 370 32.21 -9.95 -7.64
C ASP A 370 31.88 -9.74 -6.16
N GLY A 371 31.15 -10.68 -5.54
CA GLY A 371 30.71 -10.61 -4.14
C GLY A 371 29.39 -9.85 -3.95
N SER A 372 28.77 -9.34 -5.01
CA SER A 372 27.45 -8.71 -4.89
C SER A 372 26.33 -9.74 -4.70
N VAL A 373 25.32 -9.35 -3.93
CA VAL A 373 24.11 -10.15 -3.68
C VAL A 373 22.92 -9.37 -4.19
N VAL A 374 22.09 -9.96 -5.04
CA VAL A 374 20.90 -9.32 -5.62
C VAL A 374 19.67 -10.14 -5.28
N VAL A 375 18.69 -9.52 -4.63
CA VAL A 375 17.35 -10.06 -4.44
C VAL A 375 16.47 -9.60 -5.57
N HIS A 376 15.81 -10.53 -6.25
CA HIS A 376 14.81 -10.22 -7.25
C HIS A 376 13.41 -10.47 -6.73
N THR A 377 12.47 -9.60 -7.11
CA THR A 377 11.06 -9.73 -6.71
C THR A 377 10.12 -9.26 -7.82
N ALA A 378 8.94 -9.87 -7.89
CA ALA A 378 7.84 -9.43 -8.75
C ALA A 378 6.90 -8.39 -8.09
N ILE A 379 7.19 -7.98 -6.85
CA ILE A 379 6.35 -7.07 -6.08
C ILE A 379 6.60 -5.62 -6.50
N PHE A 380 5.55 -4.91 -6.91
CA PHE A 380 5.58 -3.47 -7.15
C PHE A 380 5.17 -2.74 -5.86
N GLU A 381 6.13 -2.14 -5.19
CA GLU A 381 5.94 -1.56 -3.86
C GLU A 381 5.16 -0.22 -3.87
N PRO A 382 4.10 -0.09 -3.04
CA PRO A 382 3.34 1.16 -2.84
C PRO A 382 3.81 2.04 -1.67
N GLY A 383 4.99 1.81 -1.12
CA GLY A 383 5.54 2.52 0.05
C GLY A 383 5.41 1.79 1.39
N THR A 384 5.19 0.46 1.39
CA THR A 384 5.02 -0.35 2.61
C THR A 384 6.33 -0.84 3.24
N GLY A 385 7.47 -0.73 2.55
CA GLY A 385 8.78 -1.17 3.04
C GLY A 385 9.21 -2.59 2.63
N THR A 386 8.47 -3.26 1.74
CA THR A 386 8.77 -4.60 1.19
C THR A 386 10.22 -4.76 0.71
N TYR A 387 10.78 -3.83 -0.05
CA TYR A 387 12.16 -3.97 -0.55
C TYR A 387 13.17 -4.02 0.60
N THR A 388 12.97 -3.21 1.65
CA THR A 388 13.77 -3.27 2.88
C THR A 388 13.56 -4.60 3.59
N LEU A 389 12.30 -5.03 3.71
CA LEU A 389 11.92 -6.29 4.35
C LEU A 389 12.58 -7.51 3.69
N LEU A 390 12.53 -7.61 2.36
CA LEU A 390 13.13 -8.72 1.62
C LEU A 390 14.65 -8.73 1.79
N ARG A 391 15.30 -7.55 1.76
CA ARG A 391 16.74 -7.44 2.03
C ARG A 391 17.09 -7.84 3.47
N GLN A 392 16.25 -7.53 4.45
CA GLN A 392 16.43 -7.97 5.84
C GLN A 392 16.30 -9.49 5.99
N ILE A 393 15.30 -10.10 5.36
CA ILE A 393 15.13 -11.56 5.36
C ILE A 393 16.36 -12.23 4.74
N VAL A 394 16.78 -11.79 3.55
CA VAL A 394 17.97 -12.36 2.90
C VAL A 394 19.25 -12.06 3.67
N GLY A 395 19.36 -10.89 4.29
CA GLY A 395 20.48 -10.50 5.14
C GLY A 395 20.60 -11.36 6.39
N GLU A 396 19.50 -11.71 7.03
CA GLU A 396 19.48 -12.65 8.16
C GLU A 396 19.94 -14.04 7.71
N GLU A 397 19.42 -14.55 6.59
CA GLU A 397 19.77 -15.88 6.08
C GLU A 397 21.25 -16.00 5.62
N LEU A 398 21.83 -14.92 5.10
CA LEU A 398 23.20 -14.89 4.61
C LEU A 398 24.20 -14.24 5.59
N ASN A 399 23.72 -13.75 6.73
CA ASN A 399 24.48 -12.95 7.71
C ASN A 399 25.17 -11.73 7.06
N LEU A 400 24.43 -10.97 6.27
CA LEU A 400 24.87 -9.76 5.57
C LEU A 400 24.09 -8.53 6.03
N PRO A 401 24.72 -7.34 6.10
CA PRO A 401 23.99 -6.11 6.35
C PRO A 401 23.07 -5.80 5.15
N VAL A 402 21.90 -5.21 5.44
CA VAL A 402 20.87 -4.85 4.45
C VAL A 402 21.44 -4.04 3.27
N ASP A 403 22.37 -3.12 3.53
CA ASP A 403 22.97 -2.25 2.51
C ASP A 403 23.90 -2.99 1.54
N ALA A 404 24.35 -4.21 1.87
CA ALA A 404 25.17 -5.04 1.00
C ALA A 404 24.36 -5.88 -0.01
N ILE A 405 23.02 -5.87 0.11
CA ILE A 405 22.13 -6.66 -0.73
C ILE A 405 21.40 -5.73 -1.68
N GLU A 406 21.45 -5.92 -2.98
CA GLU A 406 20.70 -5.10 -3.95
C GLU A 406 19.28 -5.65 -4.15
N ILE A 407 18.35 -4.78 -4.59
CA ILE A 407 17.01 -5.18 -5.02
C ILE A 407 16.85 -4.91 -6.50
N GLN A 408 16.34 -5.91 -7.22
CA GLN A 408 15.92 -5.78 -8.61
C GLN A 408 14.46 -6.21 -8.75
N VAL A 409 13.63 -5.33 -9.32
CA VAL A 409 12.22 -5.62 -9.52
C VAL A 409 12.03 -6.15 -10.94
N TRP A 410 11.46 -7.34 -11.04
CA TRP A 410 11.05 -7.92 -12.32
C TRP A 410 9.79 -7.24 -12.83
N ASP A 411 9.72 -7.00 -14.13
CA ASP A 411 8.44 -6.75 -14.80
C ASP A 411 7.63 -8.05 -14.98
N THR A 412 6.45 -7.95 -15.61
CA THR A 412 5.53 -9.07 -15.78
C THR A 412 5.99 -10.21 -16.70
N ASP A 413 7.20 -10.15 -17.27
CA ASP A 413 7.82 -11.27 -17.99
C ASP A 413 8.76 -12.07 -17.07
N GLY A 414 9.10 -11.55 -15.88
CA GLY A 414 10.06 -12.20 -14.99
C GLY A 414 9.56 -13.51 -14.39
N VAL A 415 8.24 -13.62 -14.14
CA VAL A 415 7.60 -14.84 -13.63
C VAL A 415 6.22 -15.03 -14.28
N PRO A 416 5.65 -16.25 -14.27
CA PRO A 416 4.35 -16.49 -14.90
C PRO A 416 3.20 -15.71 -14.25
N PHE A 417 3.24 -15.53 -12.93
CA PHE A 417 2.20 -14.85 -12.17
C PHE A 417 2.71 -14.43 -10.78
N ASP A 418 2.26 -13.27 -10.31
CA ASP A 418 2.36 -12.86 -8.91
C ASP A 418 1.01 -12.23 -8.50
N THR A 419 0.56 -12.51 -7.29
CA THR A 419 -0.72 -12.01 -6.78
C THR A 419 -0.71 -10.50 -6.52
N GLY A 420 0.46 -9.92 -6.27
CA GLY A 420 0.67 -8.51 -5.93
C GLY A 420 0.24 -8.14 -4.50
N VAL A 421 0.25 -6.84 -4.23
CA VAL A 421 0.07 -6.30 -2.88
C VAL A 421 -1.41 -6.25 -2.47
N GLY A 422 -1.74 -6.73 -1.26
CA GLY A 422 -3.10 -6.64 -0.72
C GLY A 422 -3.38 -7.70 0.35
N GLY A 423 -4.45 -7.53 1.14
CA GLY A 423 -4.82 -8.53 2.16
C GLY A 423 -3.74 -8.76 3.22
N SER A 424 -2.85 -7.79 3.42
CA SER A 424 -1.64 -7.89 4.25
C SER A 424 -0.73 -9.10 3.94
N ARG A 425 -0.77 -9.64 2.72
CA ARG A 425 -0.11 -10.92 2.38
C ARG A 425 1.39 -10.85 2.13
N VAL A 426 1.94 -9.68 1.80
CA VAL A 426 3.30 -9.56 1.23
C VAL A 426 4.36 -10.13 2.18
N THR A 427 4.31 -9.80 3.47
CA THR A 427 5.21 -10.36 4.50
C THR A 427 5.15 -11.88 4.55
N ARG A 428 3.97 -12.48 4.34
CA ARG A 428 3.78 -13.94 4.28
C ARG A 428 4.35 -14.50 2.98
N VAL A 429 3.76 -14.15 1.83
CA VAL A 429 4.05 -14.88 0.58
C VAL A 429 5.36 -14.45 -0.08
N ALA A 430 5.63 -13.15 -0.19
CA ALA A 430 6.86 -12.65 -0.80
C ALA A 430 8.05 -12.79 0.15
N GLY A 431 7.83 -12.57 1.46
CA GLY A 431 8.83 -12.82 2.49
C GLY A 431 9.26 -14.29 2.51
N GLN A 432 8.30 -15.23 2.48
CA GLN A 432 8.60 -16.66 2.44
C GLN A 432 9.30 -17.08 1.14
N ALA A 433 8.93 -16.51 0.00
CA ALA A 433 9.64 -16.75 -1.26
C ALA A 433 11.10 -16.27 -1.19
N ALA A 434 11.37 -15.08 -0.64
CA ALA A 434 12.74 -14.60 -0.47
C ALA A 434 13.55 -15.43 0.53
N HIS A 435 12.93 -15.88 1.63
CA HIS A 435 13.56 -16.79 2.58
C HIS A 435 13.93 -18.13 1.92
N GLN A 436 13.03 -18.73 1.13
CA GLN A 436 13.32 -19.95 0.35
C GLN A 436 14.44 -19.74 -0.66
N ALA A 437 14.42 -18.63 -1.40
CA ALA A 437 15.44 -18.29 -2.39
C ALA A 437 16.83 -18.11 -1.76
N ALA A 438 16.92 -17.43 -0.61
CA ALA A 438 18.19 -17.27 0.12
C ALA A 438 18.74 -18.62 0.60
N ARG A 439 17.88 -19.48 1.15
CA ARG A 439 18.26 -20.84 1.57
C ARG A 439 18.73 -21.68 0.38
N ALA A 440 18.04 -21.64 -0.74
CA ALA A 440 18.43 -22.35 -1.95
C ALA A 440 19.82 -21.91 -2.46
N ALA A 441 20.07 -20.59 -2.53
CA ALA A 441 21.36 -20.05 -2.92
C ALA A 441 22.48 -20.46 -1.94
N SER A 442 22.20 -20.42 -0.64
CA SER A 442 23.13 -20.81 0.41
C SER A 442 23.50 -22.30 0.32
N THR A 443 22.51 -23.17 0.13
CA THR A 443 22.72 -24.62 -0.02
C THR A 443 23.54 -24.95 -1.26
N GLU A 444 23.23 -24.36 -2.43
CA GLU A 444 24.04 -24.59 -3.64
C GLU A 444 25.48 -24.13 -3.44
N LEU A 445 25.69 -22.96 -2.81
CA LEU A 445 27.02 -22.43 -2.56
C LEU A 445 27.82 -23.30 -1.59
N ILE A 446 27.20 -23.79 -0.52
CA ILE A 446 27.84 -24.70 0.44
C ILE A 446 28.24 -26.00 -0.24
N SER A 447 27.35 -26.60 -1.04
CA SER A 447 27.62 -27.84 -1.78
C SER A 447 28.79 -27.68 -2.76
N ILE A 448 28.79 -26.61 -3.57
CA ILE A 448 29.89 -26.30 -4.49
C ILE A 448 31.19 -26.00 -3.73
N GLY A 449 31.10 -25.27 -2.61
CA GLY A 449 32.23 -24.99 -1.75
C GLY A 449 32.86 -26.27 -1.18
N ALA A 450 32.04 -27.22 -0.74
CA ALA A 450 32.50 -28.51 -0.22
C ALA A 450 33.31 -29.26 -1.28
N ASP A 451 32.80 -29.33 -2.50
CA ASP A 451 33.49 -29.97 -3.64
C ASP A 451 34.81 -29.28 -4.00
N LEU A 452 34.82 -27.93 -4.05
CA LEU A 452 35.99 -27.16 -4.45
C LEU A 452 37.09 -27.09 -3.38
N LEU A 453 36.71 -27.14 -2.09
CA LEU A 453 37.63 -27.03 -0.95
C LEU A 453 38.00 -28.38 -0.34
N GLY A 454 37.24 -29.44 -0.64
CA GLY A 454 37.36 -30.74 0.03
C GLY A 454 36.95 -30.69 1.50
N TRP A 455 36.05 -29.77 1.86
CA TRP A 455 35.56 -29.61 3.23
C TRP A 455 34.28 -30.44 3.43
N PRO A 456 34.02 -31.01 4.64
CA PRO A 456 32.76 -31.69 4.93
C PRO A 456 31.59 -30.68 4.93
N GLU A 457 30.58 -30.92 4.09
CA GLU A 457 29.43 -30.03 3.90
C GLU A 457 28.70 -29.74 5.22
N GLU A 458 28.55 -30.75 6.08
CA GLU A 458 27.89 -30.65 7.39
C GLU A 458 28.60 -29.72 8.39
N HIS A 459 29.87 -29.39 8.14
CA HIS A 459 30.65 -28.46 8.94
C HIS A 459 30.75 -27.07 8.30
N MET A 460 30.09 -26.83 7.16
CA MET A 460 30.17 -25.57 6.42
C MET A 460 28.95 -24.69 6.68
N SER A 461 29.17 -23.38 6.77
CA SER A 461 28.11 -22.38 6.86
C SER A 461 28.51 -21.08 6.19
N MET A 462 27.54 -20.32 5.72
CA MET A 462 27.79 -18.95 5.27
C MET A 462 27.86 -18.00 6.46
N GLN A 463 28.84 -17.10 6.46
CA GLN A 463 28.92 -15.96 7.37
C GLN A 463 29.30 -14.71 6.57
N GLY A 464 28.29 -13.98 6.11
CA GLY A 464 28.46 -12.80 5.28
C GLY A 464 29.10 -13.13 3.94
N LEU A 465 30.29 -12.57 3.68
CA LEU A 465 31.05 -12.80 2.44
C LEU A 465 31.92 -14.06 2.46
N GLN A 466 31.84 -14.87 3.51
CA GLN A 466 32.69 -16.05 3.72
C GLN A 466 31.85 -17.33 3.78
N ILE A 467 32.43 -18.43 3.33
CA ILE A 467 32.09 -19.77 3.82
C ILE A 467 33.06 -20.11 4.93
N VAL A 468 32.52 -20.53 6.07
CA VAL A 468 33.26 -20.88 7.28
C VAL A 468 33.09 -22.35 7.60
N ARG A 469 34.20 -23.03 7.85
CA ARG A 469 34.24 -24.39 8.37
C ARG A 469 34.22 -24.35 9.90
N GLN A 470 33.17 -24.89 10.51
CA GLN A 470 32.85 -24.69 11.92
C GLN A 470 33.73 -25.49 12.89
N ASP A 471 34.30 -26.60 12.47
CA ASP A 471 35.09 -27.50 13.32
C ASP A 471 36.53 -27.02 13.56
N ASN A 472 37.09 -26.24 12.64
CA ASN A 472 38.47 -25.75 12.73
C ASN A 472 38.61 -24.23 12.48
N GLY A 473 37.56 -23.55 12.03
CA GLY A 473 37.53 -22.12 11.79
C GLY A 473 38.10 -21.66 10.44
N ASP A 474 38.42 -22.58 9.52
CA ASP A 474 38.89 -22.21 8.18
C ASP A 474 37.82 -21.38 7.44
N GLN A 475 38.25 -20.39 6.65
CA GLN A 475 37.36 -19.48 5.93
C GLN A 475 37.80 -19.28 4.49
N GLN A 476 36.83 -19.13 3.60
CA GLN A 476 37.07 -18.83 2.19
C GLN A 476 36.01 -17.82 1.68
N PRO A 477 36.43 -16.73 1.01
CA PRO A 477 35.49 -15.85 0.34
C PRO A 477 34.68 -16.63 -0.70
N TRP A 478 33.35 -16.58 -0.64
CA TRP A 478 32.54 -17.31 -1.60
C TRP A 478 32.64 -16.73 -3.02
N SER A 479 32.95 -15.44 -3.15
CA SER A 479 33.21 -14.80 -4.45
C SER A 479 34.37 -15.47 -5.20
N ASP A 480 35.43 -15.88 -4.51
CA ASP A 480 36.56 -16.61 -5.11
C ASP A 480 36.13 -17.99 -5.64
N LEU A 481 35.23 -18.67 -4.92
CA LEU A 481 34.67 -19.94 -5.36
C LEU A 481 33.83 -19.76 -6.62
N LEU A 482 33.02 -18.70 -6.68
CA LEU A 482 32.23 -18.35 -7.86
C LEU A 482 33.10 -17.90 -9.04
N LEU A 483 34.21 -17.20 -8.80
CA LEU A 483 35.19 -16.87 -9.83
C LEU A 483 35.84 -18.12 -10.43
N ARG A 484 36.17 -19.11 -9.59
CA ARG A 484 36.66 -20.43 -10.06
C ARG A 484 35.60 -21.20 -10.84
N LEU A 485 34.35 -21.11 -10.41
CA LEU A 485 33.22 -21.76 -11.06
C LEU A 485 32.86 -21.09 -12.41
N GLY A 486 33.10 -19.78 -12.54
CA GLY A 486 32.86 -19.00 -13.76
C GLY A 486 31.40 -18.61 -14.00
N ARG A 487 30.51 -18.75 -13.00
CA ARG A 487 29.10 -18.36 -13.07
C ARG A 487 28.57 -17.91 -11.69
N PRO A 488 27.51 -17.08 -11.64
CA PRO A 488 26.78 -16.84 -10.41
C PRO A 488 26.04 -18.10 -9.92
N ILE A 489 25.64 -18.05 -8.65
CA ILE A 489 24.65 -18.96 -8.06
C ILE A 489 23.32 -18.23 -7.97
N VAL A 490 22.23 -18.92 -8.30
CA VAL A 490 20.87 -18.38 -8.25
C VAL A 490 20.01 -19.34 -7.45
N GLY A 491 19.52 -18.89 -6.30
CA GLY A 491 18.49 -19.59 -5.54
C GLY A 491 17.12 -19.03 -5.87
N ASP A 492 16.17 -19.91 -6.17
CA ASP A 492 14.78 -19.54 -6.46
C ASP A 492 13.86 -19.90 -5.29
N GLY A 493 12.81 -19.10 -5.10
CA GLY A 493 11.76 -19.33 -4.12
C GLY A 493 10.39 -19.07 -4.73
N HIS A 494 9.46 -19.99 -4.48
CA HIS A 494 8.09 -19.92 -4.99
C HIS A 494 7.11 -20.37 -3.92
N VAL A 495 6.18 -19.49 -3.60
CA VAL A 495 5.13 -19.75 -2.60
C VAL A 495 3.79 -19.65 -3.29
N ARG A 496 2.96 -20.69 -3.12
CA ARG A 496 1.58 -20.72 -3.60
C ARG A 496 0.65 -21.25 -2.51
N GLU A 497 0.04 -20.32 -1.77
CA GLU A 497 -0.85 -20.60 -0.64
C GLU A 497 -2.18 -19.87 -0.86
N PRO A 498 -3.14 -20.44 -1.60
CA PRO A 498 -4.32 -19.71 -2.06
C PRO A 498 -5.31 -19.34 -0.93
N VAL A 499 -5.22 -20.01 0.22
CA VAL A 499 -6.13 -19.82 1.36
C VAL A 499 -5.54 -18.91 2.45
N PRO A 500 -6.37 -18.16 3.19
CA PRO A 500 -5.93 -17.43 4.37
C PRO A 500 -5.23 -18.33 5.40
N ALA A 501 -4.39 -17.72 6.25
CA ALA A 501 -3.66 -18.44 7.29
C ALA A 501 -4.62 -18.97 8.37
N SER A 502 -4.25 -20.08 9.02
CA SER A 502 -4.96 -20.62 10.19
C SER A 502 -4.76 -19.78 11.46
N VAL A 503 -3.78 -18.87 11.45
CA VAL A 503 -3.53 -17.88 12.51
C VAL A 503 -4.14 -16.53 12.13
N SER A 504 -4.81 -15.88 13.08
CA SER A 504 -5.35 -14.52 12.91
C SER A 504 -4.52 -13.47 13.65
N SER A 505 -4.58 -12.22 13.21
CA SER A 505 -4.12 -11.06 13.98
C SER A 505 -5.31 -10.39 14.63
N PHE A 506 -5.23 -10.17 15.94
CA PHE A 506 -6.22 -9.42 16.70
C PHE A 506 -5.75 -7.97 16.90
N THR A 507 -6.70 -7.03 16.89
CA THR A 507 -6.47 -5.62 17.19
C THR A 507 -7.54 -5.14 18.15
N ALA A 508 -7.12 -4.46 19.21
CA ALA A 508 -8.01 -3.82 20.16
C ALA A 508 -7.64 -2.34 20.30
N GLN A 509 -8.64 -1.47 20.25
CA GLN A 509 -8.44 -0.03 20.23
C GLN A 509 -9.32 0.66 21.26
N VAL A 510 -8.76 1.68 21.91
CA VAL A 510 -9.44 2.52 22.89
C VAL A 510 -9.26 3.98 22.50
N ALA A 511 -10.38 4.67 22.29
CA ALA A 511 -10.41 6.11 22.09
C ALA A 511 -10.80 6.81 23.39
N GLU A 512 -10.15 7.92 23.72
CA GLU A 512 -10.60 8.87 24.73
C GLU A 512 -11.00 10.17 24.03
N VAL A 513 -12.25 10.59 24.22
CA VAL A 513 -12.79 11.80 23.60
C VAL A 513 -13.35 12.73 24.65
N LYS A 514 -13.31 14.02 24.36
CA LYS A 514 -14.11 15.04 25.04
C LYS A 514 -15.17 15.53 24.09
N VAL A 515 -16.40 15.67 24.59
CA VAL A 515 -17.51 16.19 23.80
C VAL A 515 -18.05 17.46 24.44
N ASP A 516 -18.23 18.51 23.65
CA ASP A 516 -18.98 19.68 24.07
C ASP A 516 -20.48 19.43 23.84
N PRO A 517 -21.31 19.34 24.91
CA PRO A 517 -22.74 19.07 24.76
C PRO A 517 -23.53 20.24 24.14
N GLU A 518 -22.99 21.46 24.13
CA GLU A 518 -23.67 22.63 23.54
C GLU A 518 -23.51 22.71 22.02
N THR A 519 -22.43 22.16 21.48
CA THR A 519 -22.08 22.24 20.05
C THR A 519 -22.03 20.88 19.36
N GLY A 520 -21.89 19.79 20.13
CA GLY A 520 -21.60 18.45 19.64
C GLY A 520 -20.15 18.26 19.20
N GLU A 521 -19.26 19.23 19.40
CA GLU A 521 -17.84 19.13 19.02
C GLU A 521 -17.17 17.95 19.72
N VAL A 522 -16.43 17.14 18.94
CA VAL A 522 -15.70 15.96 19.43
C VAL A 522 -14.21 16.24 19.31
N GLU A 523 -13.53 16.30 20.45
CA GLU A 523 -12.07 16.39 20.54
C GLU A 523 -11.51 15.00 20.87
N LEU A 524 -10.71 14.43 19.98
CA LEU A 524 -10.01 13.17 20.25
C LEU A 524 -8.75 13.45 21.08
N LEU A 525 -8.77 13.05 22.36
CA LEU A 525 -7.70 13.39 23.31
C LEU A 525 -6.52 12.41 23.25
N ARG A 526 -6.83 11.12 23.06
CA ARG A 526 -5.85 10.03 23.03
C ARG A 526 -6.41 8.85 22.26
N PHE A 527 -5.53 8.14 21.58
CA PHE A 527 -5.89 6.88 20.93
C PHE A 527 -4.88 5.79 21.29
N THR A 528 -5.35 4.68 21.85
CA THR A 528 -4.51 3.53 22.21
C THR A 528 -4.87 2.33 21.33
N SER A 529 -3.87 1.65 20.81
CA SER A 529 -4.04 0.48 19.94
C SER A 529 -3.10 -0.64 20.38
N ALA A 530 -3.64 -1.86 20.52
CA ALA A 530 -2.88 -3.07 20.78
C ALA A 530 -3.00 -4.05 19.61
N HIS A 531 -1.89 -4.69 19.24
CA HIS A 531 -1.80 -5.56 18.07
C HIS A 531 -1.12 -6.89 18.40
N ASP A 532 -1.75 -7.99 18.03
CA ASP A 532 -1.12 -9.30 17.95
C ASP A 532 -0.36 -9.43 16.61
N ALA A 533 0.97 -9.31 16.68
CA ALA A 533 1.83 -9.01 15.53
C ALA A 533 2.71 -10.17 15.06
N GLY A 534 2.69 -11.33 15.73
CA GLY A 534 3.72 -12.36 15.49
C GLY A 534 5.11 -11.79 15.73
N LYS A 535 6.11 -12.18 14.94
CA LYS A 535 7.44 -11.55 14.95
C LYS A 535 7.45 -10.22 14.18
N VAL A 536 7.95 -9.17 14.80
CA VAL A 536 8.19 -7.88 14.14
C VAL A 536 9.56 -7.90 13.46
N LEU A 537 9.55 -7.86 12.12
CA LEU A 537 10.78 -7.90 11.31
C LEU A 537 11.46 -6.53 11.22
N ASN A 538 10.66 -5.47 11.06
CA ASN A 538 11.13 -4.09 11.03
C ASN A 538 10.25 -3.21 11.93
N PRO A 539 10.73 -2.81 13.12
CA PRO A 539 9.92 -2.02 14.05
C PRO A 539 9.47 -0.65 13.52
N VAL A 540 10.29 0.00 12.69
CA VAL A 540 9.97 1.33 12.13
C VAL A 540 8.85 1.22 11.09
N ASP A 541 9.00 0.30 10.13
CA ASP A 541 7.97 0.09 9.10
C ASP A 541 6.67 -0.43 9.73
N HIS A 542 6.78 -1.32 10.72
CA HIS A 542 5.63 -1.85 11.45
C HIS A 542 4.86 -0.74 12.18
N GLN A 543 5.55 0.14 12.91
CA GLN A 543 4.91 1.29 13.58
C GLN A 543 4.30 2.26 12.56
N GLY A 544 5.00 2.57 11.46
CA GLY A 544 4.48 3.45 10.42
C GLY A 544 3.19 2.92 9.75
N GLN A 545 3.08 1.60 9.57
CA GLN A 545 1.84 0.97 9.08
C GLN A 545 0.67 1.10 10.06
N ILE A 546 0.94 0.99 11.36
CA ILE A 546 -0.03 1.19 12.44
C ILE A 546 -0.52 2.64 12.44
N ASP A 547 0.41 3.59 12.51
CA ASP A 547 0.09 5.02 12.57
C ASP A 547 -0.72 5.45 11.34
N GLY A 548 -0.29 5.07 10.14
CA GLY A 548 -1.00 5.41 8.91
C GLY A 548 -2.40 4.81 8.82
N ALA A 549 -2.62 3.60 9.38
CA ALA A 549 -3.96 2.99 9.43
C ALA A 549 -4.87 3.70 10.43
N ILE A 550 -4.33 4.08 11.60
CA ILE A 550 -5.09 4.79 12.62
C ILE A 550 -5.47 6.19 12.12
N ILE A 551 -4.54 6.91 11.48
CA ILE A 551 -4.80 8.24 10.91
C ILE A 551 -5.90 8.17 9.84
N GLN A 552 -5.82 7.22 8.91
CA GLN A 552 -6.88 6.97 7.93
C GLN A 552 -8.21 6.61 8.62
N GLY A 553 -8.13 5.84 9.71
CA GLY A 553 -9.21 5.50 10.62
C GLY A 553 -9.94 6.72 11.19
N ILE A 554 -9.16 7.64 11.76
CA ILE A 554 -9.63 8.90 12.35
C ILE A 554 -10.30 9.75 11.27
N GLY A 555 -9.72 9.79 10.06
CA GLY A 555 -10.28 10.50 8.91
C GLY A 555 -11.70 10.07 8.58
N TYR A 556 -11.92 8.79 8.23
CA TYR A 556 -13.28 8.33 7.91
C TYR A 556 -14.22 8.32 9.13
N ALA A 557 -13.68 8.31 10.36
CA ALA A 557 -14.47 8.38 11.58
C ALA A 557 -15.02 9.79 11.84
N LEU A 558 -14.25 10.84 11.59
CA LEU A 558 -14.57 12.21 12.06
C LEU A 558 -14.79 13.24 10.95
N SER A 559 -14.19 13.08 9.77
CA SER A 559 -14.10 14.19 8.80
C SER A 559 -14.24 13.83 7.32
N GLU A 560 -13.77 12.66 6.88
CA GLU A 560 -13.75 12.30 5.47
C GLU A 560 -15.15 11.86 4.99
N GLU A 561 -15.69 12.57 4.01
CA GLU A 561 -16.94 12.24 3.34
C GLU A 561 -16.89 12.64 1.86
N LEU A 562 -17.11 11.67 0.97
CA LEU A 562 -17.31 11.94 -0.45
C LEU A 562 -18.81 12.09 -0.70
N VAL A 563 -19.27 13.34 -0.72
CA VAL A 563 -20.70 13.64 -0.83
C VAL A 563 -21.17 13.43 -2.26
N VAL A 564 -22.29 12.72 -2.41
CA VAL A 564 -22.94 12.47 -3.69
C VAL A 564 -24.39 12.97 -3.63
N GLU A 565 -24.72 13.93 -4.49
CA GLU A 565 -26.05 14.50 -4.62
C GLU A 565 -26.57 14.29 -6.04
N GLU A 566 -27.78 13.74 -6.18
CA GLU A 566 -28.39 13.45 -7.49
C GLU A 566 -27.47 12.68 -8.44
N GLY A 567 -26.65 11.78 -7.90
CA GLY A 567 -25.69 10.96 -8.65
C GLY A 567 -24.37 11.65 -9.01
N ARG A 568 -24.14 12.90 -8.57
CA ARG A 568 -22.91 13.66 -8.81
C ARG A 568 -22.11 13.81 -7.53
N VAL A 569 -20.80 13.64 -7.62
CA VAL A 569 -19.88 13.98 -6.53
C VAL A 569 -19.86 15.50 -6.38
N THR A 570 -20.20 16.00 -5.20
CA THR A 570 -20.19 17.44 -4.89
C THR A 570 -18.96 17.87 -4.11
N SER A 571 -18.28 16.95 -3.41
CA SER A 571 -16.95 17.19 -2.82
C SER A 571 -15.91 17.37 -3.92
N SER A 572 -15.64 18.61 -4.30
CA SER A 572 -14.78 18.99 -5.43
C SER A 572 -13.42 19.52 -5.01
N THR A 573 -13.19 19.71 -3.70
CA THR A 573 -11.93 20.22 -3.16
C THR A 573 -11.54 19.49 -1.86
N PHE A 574 -10.27 19.57 -1.48
CA PHE A 574 -9.81 19.12 -0.14
C PHE A 574 -10.33 20.00 1.02
N GLY A 575 -11.00 21.12 0.74
CA GLY A 575 -11.76 21.85 1.76
C GLY A 575 -13.07 21.15 2.14
N GLU A 576 -13.63 20.37 1.21
CA GLU A 576 -14.88 19.61 1.37
C GLU A 576 -14.58 18.16 1.76
N TYR A 577 -13.63 17.51 1.08
CA TYR A 577 -13.10 16.21 1.49
C TYR A 577 -11.96 16.39 2.50
N LYS A 578 -12.31 16.42 3.79
CA LYS A 578 -11.41 16.81 4.89
C LYS A 578 -10.55 15.64 5.37
N ILE A 579 -9.36 15.52 4.80
CA ILE A 579 -8.33 14.61 5.31
C ILE A 579 -7.75 15.20 6.62
N PRO A 580 -7.52 14.39 7.66
CA PRO A 580 -6.92 14.87 8.91
C PRO A 580 -5.55 15.54 8.68
N SER A 581 -5.36 16.66 9.35
CA SER A 581 -4.06 17.31 9.53
C SER A 581 -3.39 16.85 10.82
N ILE A 582 -2.12 17.22 11.03
CA ILE A 582 -1.39 16.89 12.26
C ILE A 582 -2.06 17.43 13.53
N LYS A 583 -2.90 18.46 13.43
CA LYS A 583 -3.63 19.02 14.58
C LYS A 583 -4.82 18.17 15.01
N ASP A 584 -5.31 17.33 14.10
CA ASP A 584 -6.46 16.46 14.33
C ASP A 584 -6.06 15.11 14.93
N ILE A 585 -4.75 14.81 14.95
CA ILE A 585 -4.19 13.54 15.40
C ILE A 585 -3.61 13.70 16.81
N PRO A 586 -4.14 12.99 17.82
CA PRO A 586 -3.60 13.01 19.17
C PRO A 586 -2.33 12.15 19.29
N GLU A 587 -1.81 12.03 20.50
CA GLU A 587 -0.84 10.99 20.83
C GLU A 587 -1.43 9.58 20.53
N LEU A 588 -0.71 8.81 19.70
CA LEU A 588 -1.02 7.43 19.38
C LEU A 588 -0.17 6.50 20.26
N LEU A 589 -0.83 5.81 21.20
CA LEU A 589 -0.17 4.84 22.07
C LEU A 589 -0.30 3.44 21.48
N THR A 590 0.83 2.84 21.13
CA THR A 590 0.85 1.50 20.51
C THR A 590 1.41 0.45 21.46
N VAL A 591 0.73 -0.69 21.54
CA VAL A 591 1.20 -1.90 22.24
C VAL A 591 1.33 -3.02 21.22
N VAL A 592 2.54 -3.55 21.06
CA VAL A 592 2.78 -4.69 20.16
C VAL A 592 2.98 -5.95 20.99
N LEU A 593 2.13 -6.94 20.75
CA LEU A 593 2.22 -8.26 21.36
C LEU A 593 2.87 -9.21 20.36
N GLU A 594 4.20 -9.39 20.49
CA GLU A 594 4.91 -10.38 19.69
C GLU A 594 4.57 -11.80 20.13
N SER A 595 4.57 -12.74 19.18
CA SER A 595 4.40 -14.18 19.42
C SER A 595 5.22 -15.00 18.44
N ASP A 596 5.50 -16.24 18.82
CA ASP A 596 6.19 -17.23 17.99
C ASP A 596 5.22 -17.98 17.06
N ALA A 597 4.09 -17.38 16.70
CA ALA A 597 3.14 -17.95 15.76
C ALA A 597 2.73 -16.93 14.71
N GLY A 598 3.01 -17.24 13.46
CA GLY A 598 2.63 -16.43 12.31
C GLY A 598 2.93 -17.18 11.02
N PRO A 599 2.24 -16.85 9.93
CA PRO A 599 2.35 -17.59 8.68
C PRO A 599 3.55 -17.19 7.81
N GLY A 600 4.27 -16.11 8.15
CA GLY A 600 5.44 -15.64 7.41
C GLY A 600 6.78 -16.09 8.01
N PRO A 601 7.91 -15.70 7.39
CA PRO A 601 9.24 -15.97 7.91
C PRO A 601 9.39 -15.55 9.38
N TYR A 602 10.08 -16.39 10.15
CA TYR A 602 10.31 -16.18 11.58
C TYR A 602 9.03 -16.01 12.40
N ASN A 603 7.91 -16.55 11.94
CA ASN A 603 6.58 -16.42 12.54
C ASN A 603 6.01 -14.98 12.48
N ALA A 604 6.37 -14.20 11.46
CA ALA A 604 5.80 -12.88 11.25
C ALA A 604 4.33 -12.94 10.79
N LYS A 605 3.53 -11.92 11.17
CA LYS A 605 2.16 -11.68 10.66
C LYS A 605 2.12 -10.38 9.84
N GLY A 606 1.06 -10.21 9.04
CA GLY A 606 0.81 -8.95 8.33
C GLY A 606 0.14 -7.91 9.22
N ILE A 607 0.64 -6.67 9.21
CA ILE A 607 0.05 -5.53 9.97
C ILE A 607 -0.66 -4.50 9.08
N GLY A 608 -0.49 -4.62 7.76
CA GLY A 608 -0.84 -3.58 6.79
C GLY A 608 -2.31 -3.16 6.77
N GLU A 609 -3.26 -3.91 7.32
CA GLU A 609 -4.69 -3.52 7.34
C GLU A 609 -5.33 -3.63 8.72
N SER A 610 -4.81 -4.48 9.61
CA SER A 610 -5.40 -4.79 10.93
C SER A 610 -5.72 -3.55 11.80
N PRO A 611 -4.91 -2.48 11.80
CA PRO A 611 -5.16 -1.31 12.65
C PRO A 611 -6.29 -0.39 12.17
N CYS A 612 -6.83 -0.58 10.95
CA CYS A 612 -7.78 0.40 10.41
C CYS A 612 -9.23 0.17 10.89
N GLY A 613 -9.68 -1.07 11.09
CA GLY A 613 -11.12 -1.37 11.23
C GLY A 613 -11.77 -0.84 12.51
N ALA A 614 -11.10 -0.96 13.66
CA ALA A 614 -11.67 -0.69 14.97
C ALA A 614 -11.66 0.80 15.39
N VAL A 615 -11.18 1.71 14.52
CA VAL A 615 -10.97 3.12 14.88
C VAL A 615 -12.27 3.87 15.09
N ALA A 616 -13.13 3.92 14.06
CA ALA A 616 -14.42 4.60 14.14
C ALA A 616 -15.34 4.08 15.27
N PRO A 617 -15.51 2.75 15.48
CA PRO A 617 -16.35 2.29 16.59
C PRO A 617 -15.76 2.62 17.96
N ALA A 618 -14.44 2.61 18.14
CA ALA A 618 -13.83 3.04 19.41
C ALA A 618 -14.20 4.51 19.70
N ILE A 619 -14.09 5.39 18.70
CA ILE A 619 -14.49 6.80 18.81
C ILE A 619 -15.99 6.95 19.07
N ALA A 620 -16.84 6.25 18.32
CA ALA A 620 -18.29 6.31 18.50
C ALA A 620 -18.75 5.82 19.88
N ASN A 621 -18.13 4.75 20.39
CA ASN A 621 -18.37 4.25 21.74
C ASN A 621 -17.89 5.25 22.80
N ALA A 622 -16.80 5.98 22.54
CA ALA A 622 -16.31 7.02 23.43
C ALA A 622 -17.27 8.21 23.48
N VAL A 623 -17.83 8.65 22.35
CA VAL A 623 -18.86 9.70 22.29
C VAL A 623 -20.12 9.27 23.04
N ARG A 624 -20.57 8.02 22.84
CA ARG A 624 -21.70 7.44 23.57
C ARG A 624 -21.46 7.42 25.08
N ASP A 625 -20.25 7.09 25.50
CA ASP A 625 -19.87 7.06 26.91
C ASP A 625 -19.68 8.46 27.53
N ALA A 626 -19.28 9.46 26.74
CA ALA A 626 -19.05 10.83 27.18
C ALA A 626 -20.35 11.58 27.50
N VAL A 627 -21.32 11.52 26.58
CA VAL A 627 -22.52 12.38 26.61
C VAL A 627 -23.82 11.62 26.33
N GLY A 628 -23.76 10.31 26.13
CA GLY A 628 -24.94 9.50 25.84
C GLY A 628 -25.42 9.59 24.38
N ALA A 629 -24.71 10.25 23.47
CA ALA A 629 -25.12 10.32 22.06
C ALA A 629 -24.67 9.09 21.26
N ARG A 630 -25.56 8.46 20.49
CA ARG A 630 -25.22 7.36 19.57
C ARG A 630 -25.34 7.80 18.11
N VAL A 631 -24.23 8.17 17.50
CA VAL A 631 -24.15 8.41 16.06
C VAL A 631 -24.04 7.09 15.30
N ARG A 632 -24.96 6.85 14.37
CA ARG A 632 -25.03 5.62 13.54
C ARG A 632 -24.56 5.81 12.10
N HIS A 633 -24.16 7.03 11.74
CA HIS A 633 -23.76 7.41 10.39
C HIS A 633 -22.41 8.12 10.45
N LEU A 634 -21.40 7.56 9.81
CA LEU A 634 -20.09 8.22 9.67
C LEU A 634 -20.14 9.30 8.57
N PRO A 635 -19.25 10.30 8.63
CA PRO A 635 -18.40 10.64 9.78
C PRO A 635 -19.21 11.18 10.98
N ILE A 636 -18.65 11.10 12.19
CA ILE A 636 -19.22 11.56 13.47
C ILE A 636 -19.03 13.07 13.58
N THR A 637 -19.76 13.83 12.77
CA THR A 637 -19.67 15.29 12.77
C THR A 637 -20.35 15.90 14.00
N SER A 638 -19.98 17.12 14.35
CA SER A 638 -20.55 17.84 15.48
C SER A 638 -22.07 17.99 15.36
N GLU A 639 -22.57 18.24 14.15
CA GLU A 639 -24.00 18.36 13.87
C GLU A 639 -24.74 17.04 14.17
N LYS A 640 -24.18 15.89 13.78
CA LYS A 640 -24.79 14.58 14.03
C LYS A 640 -24.78 14.24 15.54
N VAL A 641 -23.72 14.61 16.25
CA VAL A 641 -23.64 14.44 17.72
C VAL A 641 -24.68 15.33 18.41
N PHE A 642 -24.73 16.61 18.07
CA PHE A 642 -25.69 17.56 18.62
C PHE A 642 -27.15 17.13 18.35
N GLN A 643 -27.45 16.70 17.11
CA GLN A 643 -28.78 16.17 16.77
C GLN A 643 -29.14 14.95 17.61
N ALA A 644 -28.21 14.02 17.85
CA ALA A 644 -28.44 12.85 18.69
C ALA A 644 -28.70 13.23 20.16
N LEU A 645 -28.06 14.29 20.68
CA LEU A 645 -28.32 14.81 22.02
C LEU A 645 -29.70 15.45 22.15
N VAL A 646 -30.12 16.23 21.14
CA VAL A 646 -31.40 16.94 21.16
C VAL A 646 -32.59 16.00 20.95
N ASN A 647 -32.47 15.05 20.02
CA ASN A 647 -33.60 14.19 19.62
C ASN A 647 -33.72 12.91 20.48
N GLY A 648 -32.68 12.55 21.25
CA GLY A 648 -32.53 11.23 21.86
C GLY A 648 -32.27 10.13 20.81
N ASP A 649 -32.07 8.88 21.24
CA ASP A 649 -31.65 7.72 20.41
C ASP A 649 -32.65 7.26 19.31
N GLY A 650 -33.63 8.10 18.97
CA GLY A 650 -34.84 7.76 18.23
C GLY A 650 -34.90 8.13 16.74
N SER A 651 -33.82 8.61 16.11
CA SER A 651 -33.79 8.84 14.65
C SER A 651 -32.96 7.78 13.92
#